data_AF-O87119-F1
#
_entry.id   AF-O87119-F1
#
_cell.length_a   1.000
_cell.length_b   1.000
_cell.length_c   1.000
_cell.angle_alpha   90.00
_cell.angle_beta   90.00
_cell.angle_gamma   90.00
#
_symmetry.space_group_name_H-M   'P 1'
#
loop_
_entity.id
_entity.type
_entity.pdbx_description
1 polymer ?
#
loop_
_entity_poly.entity_id
_entity_poly.type
_entity_poly.pdbx_seq_one_letter_code
_entity_poly.pdbx_strand_id
1 'polypeptide(L)'
;MRQKLLITFLILITFTVSLTLFPVNVRADVVITSNQTGTHGGYNFEYWKDTGNGTMVLKDGGAFSCEWSNINNILFRKGFKYDETKTHDQLGYITVTYSCNYQPNGNSYLGVYGWTSNPLVEYYIIESWGTWRPPGATPKGTITVDGGTYEIYETTRVNQPSIKGTATFQQYWSVRTSKRTSGTISVTEHFKAWERLGMKMGKMYEVALVVEGYQSSGKADVTSMTITVGNAPSTSSPPGPTPEPTPRSAFSKIEAEEYNSLKSSTIQTIGTSDGGSGIGYIESGDYLVFNKINFGNGANSFKARVASGADTPTNIQLRLGSPTGTLIGTLTVASTGGWNNYEEKSCSITNTTGQHDLYLVFSGPVNIDYFIFDSNGVNPTPTSQPQQGQVLGDLNGDKQVNSTDYTALKRHLLNITRLSGTALANADLNGDGKVDSTDLMILHRYLLGIISSFPRSNPQPSSNPQPSSNPQPTINPNAKLVALTFDDGPDNVLTARVLDKLDKYNVKATFMVVGQRVNDSTAAIIRRMVNSGHEIGNHSWSYSGMANMSPDQIRKSIADTNAVIQKYAGTTPKFFRPPNLETSPTLFNNVDLVFVGGLTANDWIPSTTAEQRAAAVINGVRDGTIILLHDVQPEPHPTPEALDIIIPTLKSRGYEFVTLTELFTLKGVPIDPSVKRMYNSVP
;
A
#
# COMPACT_ATOMS: atom_id res chain seq x y z
N MET A 1 45.49 35.39 -70.01
CA MET A 1 46.67 35.33 -69.10
C MET A 1 46.22 35.64 -67.67
N ARG A 2 46.97 35.18 -66.65
CA ARG A 2 46.65 35.34 -65.21
C ARG A 2 47.37 36.58 -64.59
N GLN A 3 46.97 36.94 -63.35
CA GLN A 3 47.66 37.83 -62.36
C GLN A 3 47.63 39.34 -62.69
N LYS A 4 47.62 40.33 -61.76
CA LYS A 4 47.80 40.50 -60.27
C LYS A 4 47.06 41.84 -59.86
N LEU A 5 46.85 42.28 -58.59
CA LEU A 5 46.67 41.68 -57.24
C LEU A 5 46.49 42.80 -56.15
N LEU A 6 45.56 42.67 -55.18
CA LEU A 6 45.41 43.46 -53.91
C LEU A 6 44.99 44.96 -54.05
N ILE A 7 44.23 45.61 -53.14
CA ILE A 7 44.42 45.93 -51.69
C ILE A 7 43.01 46.17 -51.04
N THR A 8 42.55 45.39 -50.04
CA THR A 8 42.57 45.61 -48.56
C THR A 8 41.44 46.47 -47.94
N PHE A 9 40.54 45.84 -47.15
CA PHE A 9 40.30 46.22 -45.73
C PHE A 9 39.62 45.09 -44.93
N LEU A 10 39.67 45.18 -43.60
CA LEU A 10 39.48 44.10 -42.63
C LEU A 10 38.56 44.54 -41.48
N ILE A 11 37.51 43.77 -41.16
CA ILE A 11 37.02 43.56 -39.77
C ILE A 11 36.64 42.09 -39.60
N LEU A 12 36.96 41.55 -38.42
CA LEU A 12 36.94 40.14 -38.04
C LEU A 12 36.01 39.94 -36.83
N ILE A 13 34.96 39.13 -36.94
CA ILE A 13 34.41 38.38 -35.78
C ILE A 13 34.12 36.94 -36.22
N THR A 14 34.88 36.02 -35.65
CA THR A 14 34.67 34.57 -35.70
C THR A 14 33.62 34.15 -34.68
N PHE A 15 32.67 33.29 -35.08
CA PHE A 15 32.02 32.39 -34.13
C PHE A 15 31.82 31.01 -34.76
N THR A 16 32.77 30.11 -34.50
CA THR A 16 32.73 28.72 -34.94
C THR A 16 31.81 27.92 -34.01
N VAL A 17 30.55 27.71 -34.42
CA VAL A 17 29.67 26.78 -33.71
C VAL A 17 30.05 25.35 -34.10
N SER A 18 30.88 24.71 -33.27
CA SER A 18 31.08 23.26 -33.35
C SER A 18 29.80 22.56 -32.93
N LEU A 19 29.02 22.09 -33.93
CA LEU A 19 27.85 21.26 -33.68
C LEU A 19 28.31 19.88 -33.20
N THR A 20 28.39 19.67 -31.89
CA THR A 20 28.57 18.33 -31.31
C THR A 20 27.30 17.53 -31.54
N LEU A 21 27.29 16.74 -32.62
CA LEU A 21 26.28 15.71 -32.86
C LEU A 21 26.35 14.69 -31.73
N PHE A 22 25.48 14.84 -30.73
CA PHE A 22 25.16 13.72 -29.84
C PHE A 22 24.49 12.64 -30.70
N PRO A 23 24.99 11.40 -30.69
CA PRO A 23 24.30 10.30 -31.34
C PRO A 23 23.02 10.00 -30.55
N VAL A 24 21.90 10.56 -31.01
CA VAL A 24 20.57 10.13 -30.57
C VAL A 24 20.37 8.72 -31.14
N ASN A 25 20.58 7.71 -30.30
CA ASN A 25 20.28 6.32 -30.63
C ASN A 25 18.76 6.13 -30.70
N VAL A 26 18.15 6.57 -31.80
CA VAL A 26 16.78 6.18 -32.16
C VAL A 26 16.83 4.70 -32.53
N ARG A 27 16.49 3.82 -31.59
CA ARG A 27 16.12 2.45 -31.93
C ARG A 27 14.79 2.52 -32.69
N ALA A 28 14.75 1.92 -33.87
CA ALA A 28 13.47 1.67 -34.53
C ALA A 28 12.73 0.58 -33.75
N ASP A 29 11.42 0.77 -33.52
CA ASP A 29 10.58 -0.24 -32.89
C ASP A 29 10.55 -1.53 -33.73
N VAL A 30 10.59 -2.69 -33.08
CA VAL A 30 10.58 -3.98 -33.78
C VAL A 30 9.14 -4.36 -34.12
N VAL A 31 8.82 -4.34 -35.41
CA VAL A 31 7.48 -4.65 -35.94
C VAL A 31 7.41 -6.11 -36.42
N ILE A 32 6.38 -6.84 -35.99
CA ILE A 32 6.13 -8.26 -36.30
C ILE A 32 4.74 -8.39 -36.93
N THR A 33 4.64 -9.11 -38.04
CA THR A 33 3.39 -9.32 -38.81
C THR A 33 3.11 -10.78 -39.16
N SER A 34 3.92 -11.70 -38.64
CA SER A 34 3.84 -13.15 -38.88
C SER A 34 4.24 -13.93 -37.63
N ASN A 35 3.94 -15.24 -37.60
CA ASN A 35 4.16 -16.09 -36.43
C ASN A 35 5.65 -16.12 -36.05
N GLN A 36 5.96 -15.60 -34.86
CA GLN A 36 7.33 -15.40 -34.41
C GLN A 36 7.41 -15.44 -32.88
N THR A 37 8.43 -16.12 -32.37
CA THR A 37 8.86 -16.09 -30.97
C THR A 37 10.23 -15.45 -30.86
N GLY A 38 10.57 -14.96 -29.67
CA GLY A 38 11.91 -14.44 -29.40
C GLY A 38 12.04 -13.80 -28.02
N THR A 39 13.05 -12.95 -27.86
CA THR A 39 13.25 -12.12 -26.66
C THR A 39 13.41 -10.65 -27.04
N HIS A 40 12.85 -9.75 -26.23
CA HIS A 40 12.95 -8.30 -26.40
C HIS A 40 12.74 -7.59 -25.04
N GLY A 41 13.55 -6.58 -24.73
CA GLY A 41 13.40 -5.78 -23.51
C GLY A 41 13.53 -6.58 -22.21
N GLY A 42 14.17 -7.75 -22.22
CA GLY A 42 14.27 -8.67 -21.08
C GLY A 42 13.14 -9.71 -20.98
N TYR A 43 12.15 -9.68 -21.88
CA TYR A 43 11.00 -10.59 -21.88
C TYR A 43 11.02 -11.53 -23.09
N ASN A 44 10.48 -12.74 -22.95
CA ASN A 44 10.05 -13.54 -24.08
C ASN A 44 8.84 -12.86 -24.74
N PHE A 45 8.77 -12.90 -26.07
CA PHE A 45 7.57 -12.51 -26.82
C PHE A 45 7.09 -13.65 -27.71
N GLU A 46 5.80 -13.64 -28.00
CA GLU A 46 5.19 -14.52 -29.00
C GLU A 46 4.05 -13.78 -29.73
N TYR A 47 4.17 -13.73 -31.05
CA TYR A 47 3.08 -13.47 -31.98
C TYR A 47 2.66 -14.82 -32.56
N TRP A 48 1.37 -15.14 -32.47
CA TRP A 48 0.80 -16.32 -33.14
C TRP A 48 -0.58 -15.98 -33.71
N LYS A 49 -0.86 -16.40 -34.95
CA LYS A 49 -2.21 -16.42 -35.54
C LYS A 49 -2.38 -17.62 -36.47
N ASP A 50 -3.64 -17.94 -36.76
CA ASP A 50 -4.00 -18.86 -37.85
C ASP A 50 -4.18 -18.12 -39.20
N THR A 51 -5.00 -17.08 -39.21
CA THR A 51 -5.57 -16.43 -40.40
C THR A 51 -5.82 -14.94 -40.13
N GLY A 52 -6.20 -14.19 -41.16
CA GLY A 52 -6.39 -12.74 -41.05
C GLY A 52 -5.09 -11.95 -40.89
N ASN A 53 -5.21 -10.68 -40.53
CA ASN A 53 -4.08 -9.74 -40.43
C ASN A 53 -3.85 -9.30 -38.99
N GLY A 54 -2.60 -9.09 -38.62
CA GLY A 54 -2.25 -8.46 -37.36
C GLY A 54 -0.81 -7.97 -37.32
N THR A 55 -0.55 -7.00 -36.46
CA THR A 55 0.75 -6.37 -36.26
C THR A 55 1.03 -6.30 -34.76
N MET A 56 2.25 -6.60 -34.35
CA MET A 56 2.76 -6.37 -33.00
C MET A 56 3.98 -5.47 -33.09
N VAL A 57 4.03 -4.43 -32.26
CA VAL A 57 5.17 -3.52 -32.16
C VAL A 57 5.79 -3.72 -30.77
N LEU A 58 6.99 -4.25 -30.73
CA LEU A 58 7.72 -4.48 -29.47
C LEU A 58 8.32 -3.16 -28.99
N LYS A 59 7.90 -2.74 -27.79
CA LYS A 59 8.43 -1.56 -27.10
C LYS A 59 9.43 -2.00 -26.01
N ASP A 60 10.08 -1.02 -25.39
CA ASP A 60 11.01 -1.23 -24.28
C ASP A 60 10.38 -1.98 -23.09
N GLY A 61 11.21 -2.70 -22.34
CA GLY A 61 10.77 -3.53 -21.22
C GLY A 61 9.71 -4.55 -21.65
N GLY A 62 8.64 -4.68 -20.86
CA GLY A 62 7.51 -5.57 -21.15
C GLY A 62 6.48 -5.01 -22.14
N ALA A 63 6.51 -3.71 -22.44
CA ALA A 63 5.48 -3.03 -23.22
C ALA A 63 5.41 -3.51 -24.70
N PHE A 64 4.23 -3.41 -25.30
CA PHE A 64 3.99 -3.67 -26.72
C PHE A 64 2.66 -3.05 -27.15
N SER A 65 2.51 -2.70 -28.42
CA SER A 65 1.19 -2.48 -29.02
C SER A 65 0.88 -3.55 -30.06
N CYS A 66 -0.40 -3.76 -30.32
CA CYS A 66 -0.87 -4.63 -31.37
C CYS A 66 -2.15 -4.12 -32.02
N GLU A 67 -2.33 -4.47 -33.30
CA GLU A 67 -3.56 -4.26 -34.06
C GLU A 67 -3.90 -5.55 -34.79
N TRP A 68 -5.18 -5.90 -34.91
CA TRP A 68 -5.64 -7.07 -35.65
C TRP A 68 -6.91 -6.77 -36.43
N SER A 69 -7.09 -7.48 -37.54
CA SER A 69 -8.23 -7.30 -38.44
C SER A 69 -8.61 -8.59 -39.14
N ASN A 70 -9.89 -8.94 -39.04
CA ASN A 70 -10.52 -10.10 -39.69
C ASN A 70 -9.76 -11.42 -39.45
N ILE A 71 -9.35 -11.66 -38.21
CA ILE A 71 -8.69 -12.91 -37.79
C ILE A 71 -9.72 -14.00 -37.45
N ASN A 72 -9.32 -15.27 -37.43
CA ASN A 72 -10.07 -16.31 -36.72
C ASN A 72 -9.53 -16.47 -35.30
N ASN A 73 -8.22 -16.66 -35.12
CA ASN A 73 -7.56 -16.54 -33.82
C ASN A 73 -6.17 -15.85 -33.93
N ILE A 74 -5.86 -14.96 -32.99
CA ILE A 74 -4.56 -14.29 -32.83
C ILE A 74 -4.22 -14.07 -31.35
N LEU A 75 -2.97 -14.34 -30.97
CA LEU A 75 -2.41 -14.09 -29.65
C LEU A 75 -1.15 -13.22 -29.77
N PHE A 76 -1.14 -12.11 -29.05
CA PHE A 76 0.03 -11.24 -28.85
C PHE A 76 0.41 -11.28 -27.38
N ARG A 77 1.64 -11.69 -27.04
CA ARG A 77 2.05 -11.77 -25.62
C ARG A 77 3.51 -11.51 -25.35
N LYS A 78 3.79 -10.98 -24.17
CA LYS A 78 5.13 -10.82 -23.59
C LYS A 78 5.16 -11.32 -22.15
N GLY A 79 6.24 -11.97 -21.74
CA GLY A 79 6.37 -12.57 -20.42
C GLY A 79 7.65 -13.38 -20.23
N PHE A 80 7.57 -14.43 -19.41
CA PHE A 80 8.66 -15.38 -19.19
C PHE A 80 8.24 -16.79 -19.58
N LYS A 81 9.13 -17.50 -20.28
CA LYS A 81 9.08 -18.96 -20.46
C LYS A 81 10.08 -19.61 -19.49
N TYR A 82 9.73 -20.79 -18.99
CA TYR A 82 10.46 -21.55 -17.98
C TYR A 82 10.83 -22.94 -18.50
N ASP A 83 11.77 -23.59 -17.81
CA ASP A 83 12.36 -24.88 -18.20
C ASP A 83 11.57 -26.13 -17.77
N GLU A 84 10.34 -25.94 -17.28
CA GLU A 84 9.48 -27.01 -16.77
C GLU A 84 10.10 -27.83 -15.61
N THR A 85 11.06 -27.26 -14.86
CA THR A 85 11.67 -27.95 -13.71
C THR A 85 10.94 -27.70 -12.38
N LYS A 86 10.37 -26.50 -12.21
CA LYS A 86 9.81 -25.96 -10.95
C LYS A 86 8.30 -25.75 -10.98
N THR A 87 7.63 -25.92 -9.84
CA THR A 87 6.25 -25.43 -9.62
C THR A 87 6.22 -23.91 -9.41
N HIS A 88 5.04 -23.30 -9.38
CA HIS A 88 4.90 -21.87 -9.10
C HIS A 88 5.46 -21.49 -7.70
N ASP A 89 5.14 -22.27 -6.65
CA ASP A 89 5.73 -22.10 -5.31
C ASP A 89 7.27 -22.11 -5.32
N GLN A 90 7.89 -22.94 -6.17
CA GLN A 90 9.35 -23.06 -6.29
C GLN A 90 10.02 -21.97 -7.14
N LEU A 91 9.25 -21.23 -7.94
CA LEU A 91 9.70 -20.01 -8.60
C LEU A 91 9.65 -18.80 -7.65
N GLY A 92 8.73 -18.83 -6.69
CA GLY A 92 8.39 -17.70 -5.83
C GLY A 92 7.11 -17.01 -6.29
N TYR A 93 6.73 -15.96 -5.57
CA TYR A 93 5.52 -15.19 -5.84
C TYR A 93 5.65 -14.43 -7.16
N ILE A 94 4.60 -14.51 -7.98
CA ILE A 94 4.53 -13.94 -9.32
C ILE A 94 3.47 -12.84 -9.34
N THR A 95 3.87 -11.63 -9.76
CA THR A 95 2.95 -10.54 -10.10
C THR A 95 3.14 -10.06 -11.53
N VAL A 96 2.06 -9.58 -12.14
CA VAL A 96 2.10 -8.82 -13.39
C VAL A 96 1.47 -7.45 -13.13
N THR A 97 2.25 -6.38 -13.20
CA THR A 97 1.74 -5.00 -13.15
C THR A 97 1.73 -4.44 -14.56
N TYR A 98 0.59 -3.91 -15.00
CA TYR A 98 0.36 -3.52 -16.40
C TYR A 98 -0.55 -2.30 -16.54
N SER A 99 -0.49 -1.65 -17.70
CA SER A 99 -1.48 -0.68 -18.15
C SER A 99 -1.70 -0.84 -19.66
N CYS A 100 -2.97 -0.85 -20.08
CA CYS A 100 -3.34 -1.07 -21.46
C CYS A 100 -4.49 -0.16 -21.92
N ASN A 101 -4.30 0.51 -23.05
CA ASN A 101 -5.37 1.11 -23.83
C ASN A 101 -5.94 0.03 -24.76
N TYR A 102 -7.06 -0.58 -24.36
CA TYR A 102 -7.60 -1.80 -24.96
C TYR A 102 -8.91 -1.53 -25.71
N GLN A 103 -8.88 -1.68 -27.04
CA GLN A 103 -9.97 -1.32 -27.95
C GLN A 103 -10.33 -2.51 -28.88
N PRO A 104 -10.92 -3.59 -28.35
CA PRO A 104 -11.40 -4.72 -29.14
C PRO A 104 -12.68 -4.35 -29.92
N ASN A 105 -12.81 -4.88 -31.14
CA ASN A 105 -14.02 -4.83 -31.96
C ASN A 105 -14.46 -6.26 -32.33
N GLY A 106 -15.21 -6.89 -31.43
CA GLY A 106 -15.61 -8.30 -31.48
C GLY A 106 -15.14 -9.07 -30.25
N ASN A 107 -14.99 -10.40 -30.36
CA ASN A 107 -14.52 -11.20 -29.23
C ASN A 107 -12.99 -11.13 -29.09
N SER A 108 -12.51 -10.95 -27.86
CA SER A 108 -11.11 -10.70 -27.52
C SER A 108 -10.94 -10.76 -26.01
N TYR A 109 -9.74 -11.09 -25.52
CA TYR A 109 -9.42 -11.12 -24.09
C TYR A 109 -8.13 -10.34 -23.79
N LEU A 110 -8.08 -9.75 -22.59
CA LEU A 110 -6.90 -9.11 -22.00
C LEU A 110 -6.68 -9.70 -20.60
N GLY A 111 -5.47 -10.16 -20.32
CA GLY A 111 -5.15 -10.79 -19.04
C GLY A 111 -3.79 -11.47 -19.01
N VAL A 112 -3.58 -12.37 -18.04
CA VAL A 112 -2.42 -13.27 -18.00
C VAL A 112 -2.80 -14.61 -18.63
N TYR A 113 -1.86 -15.16 -19.40
CA TYR A 113 -1.92 -16.48 -20.04
C TYR A 113 -0.68 -17.29 -19.69
N GLY A 114 -0.81 -18.61 -19.72
CA GLY A 114 0.34 -19.48 -19.64
C GLY A 114 0.00 -20.96 -19.64
N TRP A 115 1.02 -21.76 -19.38
CA TRP A 115 0.91 -23.22 -19.29
C TRP A 115 1.69 -23.78 -18.11
N THR A 116 1.23 -24.94 -17.64
CA THR A 116 2.05 -25.89 -16.88
C THR A 116 2.16 -27.24 -17.58
N SER A 117 3.14 -28.04 -17.19
CA SER A 117 3.25 -29.45 -17.56
C SER A 117 3.28 -30.36 -16.33
N ASN A 118 2.78 -31.59 -16.49
CA ASN A 118 2.65 -32.60 -15.43
C ASN A 118 1.94 -32.09 -14.14
N PRO A 119 0.62 -31.78 -14.19
CA PRO A 119 -0.30 -31.93 -15.32
C PRO A 119 -0.14 -30.86 -16.42
N LEU A 120 -0.50 -31.24 -17.65
CA LEU A 120 -0.63 -30.31 -18.77
C LEU A 120 -1.91 -29.48 -18.55
N VAL A 121 -1.71 -28.19 -18.33
CA VAL A 121 -2.79 -27.22 -18.08
C VAL A 121 -2.49 -25.96 -18.85
N GLU A 122 -3.47 -25.47 -19.60
CA GLU A 122 -3.49 -24.10 -20.12
C GLU A 122 -4.25 -23.22 -19.13
N TYR A 123 -3.85 -21.98 -18.90
CA TYR A 123 -4.56 -21.14 -17.95
C TYR A 123 -4.65 -19.66 -18.33
N TYR A 124 -5.68 -19.03 -17.77
CA TYR A 124 -6.06 -17.64 -18.03
C TYR A 124 -6.47 -16.93 -16.74
N ILE A 125 -5.99 -15.69 -16.56
CA ILE A 125 -6.49 -14.73 -15.56
C ILE A 125 -6.95 -13.50 -16.34
N ILE A 126 -8.25 -13.41 -16.59
CA ILE A 126 -8.86 -12.44 -17.51
C ILE A 126 -9.32 -11.19 -16.76
N GLU A 127 -8.77 -10.05 -17.15
CA GLU A 127 -9.04 -8.73 -16.60
C GLU A 127 -10.13 -7.98 -17.38
N SER A 128 -10.12 -8.13 -18.71
CA SER A 128 -11.10 -7.52 -19.60
C SER A 128 -11.31 -8.39 -20.84
N TRP A 129 -12.40 -8.10 -21.56
CA TRP A 129 -12.83 -8.83 -22.74
C TRP A 129 -13.55 -7.90 -23.71
N GLY A 130 -13.74 -8.35 -24.95
CA GLY A 130 -14.52 -7.69 -25.97
C GLY A 130 -16.03 -7.88 -25.78
N THR A 131 -16.70 -8.44 -26.80
CA THR A 131 -18.16 -8.65 -26.83
C THR A 131 -18.66 -9.82 -25.98
N TRP A 132 -17.81 -10.80 -25.65
CA TRP A 132 -18.20 -12.00 -24.89
C TRP A 132 -17.30 -12.19 -23.67
N ARG A 133 -17.89 -12.60 -22.54
CA ARG A 133 -17.16 -12.90 -21.30
C ARG A 133 -16.85 -14.40 -21.24
N PRO A 134 -15.57 -14.81 -21.19
CA PRO A 134 -15.20 -16.22 -21.10
C PRO A 134 -15.51 -16.83 -19.72
N PRO A 135 -15.49 -18.17 -19.58
CA PRO A 135 -15.36 -19.19 -20.63
C PRO A 135 -16.70 -19.84 -21.03
N GLY A 136 -17.84 -19.35 -20.50
CA GLY A 136 -19.16 -19.95 -20.75
C GLY A 136 -19.44 -21.26 -19.99
N ALA A 137 -18.67 -21.55 -18.94
CA ALA A 137 -18.89 -22.69 -18.04
C ALA A 137 -19.54 -22.27 -16.71
N THR A 138 -19.95 -23.24 -15.89
CA THR A 138 -20.40 -23.00 -14.51
C THR A 138 -19.19 -22.68 -13.61
N PRO A 139 -19.24 -21.63 -12.76
CA PRO A 139 -18.13 -21.33 -11.86
C PRO A 139 -17.97 -22.39 -10.76
N LYS A 140 -16.72 -22.73 -10.44
CA LYS A 140 -16.32 -23.62 -9.34
C LYS A 140 -16.16 -22.90 -8.01
N GLY A 141 -16.03 -21.58 -8.03
CA GLY A 141 -15.81 -20.73 -6.86
C GLY A 141 -15.41 -19.32 -7.27
N THR A 142 -14.95 -18.52 -6.32
CA THR A 142 -14.46 -17.16 -6.56
C THR A 142 -13.16 -16.90 -5.79
N ILE A 143 -12.42 -15.88 -6.25
CA ILE A 143 -11.36 -15.22 -5.47
C ILE A 143 -11.58 -13.71 -5.52
N THR A 144 -11.37 -13.03 -4.40
CA THR A 144 -11.28 -11.57 -4.34
C THR A 144 -9.82 -11.18 -4.07
N VAL A 145 -9.20 -10.50 -5.03
CA VAL A 145 -7.79 -10.10 -5.01
C VAL A 145 -7.59 -8.90 -5.95
N ASP A 146 -6.54 -8.11 -5.74
CA ASP A 146 -6.18 -6.94 -6.58
C ASP A 146 -7.32 -5.92 -6.80
N GLY A 147 -8.22 -5.77 -5.82
CA GLY A 147 -9.40 -4.89 -5.93
C GLY A 147 -10.48 -5.37 -6.90
N GLY A 148 -10.52 -6.67 -7.23
CA GLY A 148 -11.56 -7.28 -8.04
C GLY A 148 -12.01 -8.63 -7.48
N THR A 149 -13.18 -9.07 -7.91
CA THR A 149 -13.62 -10.47 -7.73
C THR A 149 -13.54 -11.18 -9.07
N TYR A 150 -13.06 -12.42 -9.05
CA TYR A 150 -12.94 -13.29 -10.21
C TYR A 150 -13.76 -14.54 -9.95
N GLU A 151 -14.52 -14.95 -10.94
CA GLU A 151 -15.13 -16.28 -10.96
C GLU A 151 -14.12 -17.28 -11.52
N ILE A 152 -14.00 -18.42 -10.84
CA ILE A 152 -13.04 -19.48 -11.17
C ILE A 152 -13.76 -20.57 -11.95
N TYR A 153 -13.17 -21.03 -13.06
CA TYR A 153 -13.72 -22.08 -13.90
C TYR A 153 -12.67 -23.12 -14.26
N GLU A 154 -13.13 -24.33 -14.55
CA GLU A 154 -12.34 -25.42 -15.13
C GLU A 154 -13.08 -25.96 -16.35
N THR A 155 -12.39 -26.03 -17.48
CA THR A 155 -12.90 -26.65 -18.72
C THR A 155 -11.91 -27.69 -19.22
N THR A 156 -12.39 -28.65 -20.03
CA THR A 156 -11.53 -29.68 -20.66
C THR A 156 -11.45 -29.42 -22.16
N ARG A 157 -10.23 -29.40 -22.70
CA ARG A 157 -9.96 -29.38 -24.14
C ARG A 157 -9.60 -30.79 -24.57
N VAL A 158 -10.40 -31.38 -25.48
CA VAL A 158 -10.20 -32.75 -25.97
C VAL A 158 -9.56 -32.73 -27.35
N ASN A 159 -8.41 -33.40 -27.48
CA ASN A 159 -7.62 -33.52 -28.72
C ASN A 159 -7.37 -32.17 -29.42
N GLN A 160 -6.86 -31.19 -28.67
CA GLN A 160 -6.57 -29.84 -29.15
C GLN A 160 -5.05 -29.58 -29.21
N PRO A 161 -4.59 -28.60 -30.01
CA PRO A 161 -3.20 -28.16 -29.98
C PRO A 161 -2.76 -27.70 -28.59
N SER A 162 -1.51 -27.98 -28.22
CA SER A 162 -0.90 -27.58 -26.95
C SER A 162 0.62 -27.46 -27.09
N ILE A 163 1.30 -27.00 -26.03
CA ILE A 163 2.77 -27.00 -25.92
C ILE A 163 3.41 -28.41 -25.97
N LYS A 164 2.61 -29.48 -25.92
CA LYS A 164 3.04 -30.89 -26.10
C LYS A 164 2.43 -31.55 -27.34
N GLY A 165 2.02 -30.75 -28.34
CA GLY A 165 1.32 -31.24 -29.54
C GLY A 165 -0.18 -31.43 -29.30
N THR A 166 -0.84 -32.25 -30.12
CA THR A 166 -2.27 -32.54 -29.95
C THR A 166 -2.49 -33.38 -28.69
N ALA A 167 -3.23 -32.85 -27.72
CA ALA A 167 -3.45 -33.49 -26.42
C ALA A 167 -4.87 -33.26 -25.88
N THR A 168 -5.22 -33.98 -24.83
CA THR A 168 -6.38 -33.66 -23.98
C THR A 168 -5.86 -33.09 -22.66
N PHE A 169 -6.34 -31.91 -22.28
CA PHE A 169 -5.81 -31.14 -21.14
C PHE A 169 -6.90 -30.26 -20.49
N GLN A 170 -6.63 -29.84 -19.26
CA GLN A 170 -7.50 -28.90 -18.55
C GLN A 170 -7.15 -27.45 -18.90
N GLN A 171 -8.16 -26.60 -18.85
CA GLN A 171 -8.05 -25.15 -18.92
C GLN A 171 -8.56 -24.55 -17.60
N TYR A 172 -7.71 -23.77 -16.92
CA TYR A 172 -8.06 -23.08 -15.68
C TYR A 172 -8.27 -21.59 -15.92
N TRP A 173 -9.34 -21.04 -15.36
CA TRP A 173 -9.73 -19.66 -15.57
C TRP A 173 -9.96 -18.96 -14.24
N SER A 174 -9.50 -17.71 -14.14
CA SER A 174 -10.05 -16.69 -13.26
C SER A 174 -10.57 -15.56 -14.15
N VAL A 175 -11.86 -15.24 -14.12
CA VAL A 175 -12.42 -14.17 -14.98
C VAL A 175 -13.05 -13.09 -14.11
N ARG A 176 -12.55 -11.86 -14.21
CA ARG A 176 -13.02 -10.73 -13.41
C ARG A 176 -14.53 -10.50 -13.63
N THR A 177 -15.26 -10.11 -12.59
CA THR A 177 -16.71 -9.86 -12.68
C THR A 177 -17.02 -8.52 -13.37
N SER A 178 -16.09 -7.57 -13.33
CA SER A 178 -16.12 -6.32 -14.10
C SER A 178 -14.79 -6.10 -14.83
N LYS A 179 -14.84 -5.43 -16.00
CA LYS A 179 -13.66 -5.20 -16.85
C LYS A 179 -12.64 -4.25 -16.19
N ARG A 180 -11.35 -4.52 -16.36
CA ARG A 180 -10.21 -3.67 -15.94
C ARG A 180 -9.09 -3.74 -16.98
N THR A 181 -8.42 -2.62 -17.28
CA THR A 181 -7.34 -2.57 -18.30
C THR A 181 -6.00 -2.08 -17.77
N SER A 182 -5.87 -1.85 -16.46
CA SER A 182 -4.61 -1.52 -15.78
C SER A 182 -4.64 -1.94 -14.32
N GLY A 183 -3.47 -2.13 -13.71
CA GLY A 183 -3.30 -2.49 -12.30
C GLY A 183 -2.27 -3.59 -12.09
N THR A 184 -2.36 -4.28 -10.96
CA THR A 184 -1.56 -5.48 -10.64
C THR A 184 -2.44 -6.72 -10.68
N ILE A 185 -1.87 -7.83 -11.11
CA ILE A 185 -2.44 -9.17 -11.13
C ILE A 185 -1.53 -10.04 -10.26
N SER A 186 -2.05 -10.51 -9.13
CA SER A 186 -1.38 -11.37 -8.17
C SER A 186 -1.47 -12.83 -8.61
N VAL A 187 -0.76 -13.17 -9.69
CA VAL A 187 -0.83 -14.46 -10.40
C VAL A 187 -0.73 -15.67 -9.44
N THR A 188 0.19 -15.62 -8.47
CA THR A 188 0.34 -16.67 -7.45
C THR A 188 -0.90 -16.89 -6.57
N GLU A 189 -1.69 -15.85 -6.27
CA GLU A 189 -2.92 -16.03 -5.47
C GLU A 189 -4.05 -16.68 -6.29
N HIS A 190 -4.10 -16.45 -7.60
CA HIS A 190 -5.00 -17.21 -8.49
C HIS A 190 -4.62 -18.68 -8.54
N PHE A 191 -3.32 -19.00 -8.67
CA PHE A 191 -2.83 -20.39 -8.67
C PHE A 191 -3.17 -21.11 -7.36
N LYS A 192 -2.91 -20.46 -6.21
CA LYS A 192 -3.31 -20.99 -4.89
C LYS A 192 -4.82 -21.17 -4.77
N ALA A 193 -5.63 -20.26 -5.31
CA ALA A 193 -7.09 -20.39 -5.27
C ALA A 193 -7.60 -21.57 -6.12
N TRP A 194 -7.01 -21.79 -7.29
CA TRP A 194 -7.27 -22.98 -8.11
C TRP A 194 -6.91 -24.26 -7.34
N GLU A 195 -5.73 -24.34 -6.75
CA GLU A 195 -5.29 -25.51 -5.99
C GLU A 195 -6.16 -25.78 -4.75
N ARG A 196 -6.62 -24.73 -4.04
CA ARG A 196 -7.63 -24.86 -2.95
C ARG A 196 -8.96 -25.44 -3.44
N LEU A 197 -9.31 -25.26 -4.71
CA LEU A 197 -10.51 -25.84 -5.36
C LEU A 197 -10.22 -27.19 -6.07
N GLY A 198 -9.06 -27.80 -5.78
CA GLY A 198 -8.64 -29.09 -6.35
C GLY A 198 -8.12 -29.03 -7.79
N MET A 199 -7.98 -27.82 -8.36
CA MET A 199 -7.47 -27.60 -9.71
C MET A 199 -5.93 -27.58 -9.66
N LYS A 200 -5.34 -28.78 -9.74
CA LYS A 200 -3.90 -28.99 -9.54
C LYS A 200 -3.03 -28.36 -10.64
N MET A 201 -2.15 -27.45 -10.27
CA MET A 201 -1.13 -26.89 -11.17
C MET A 201 0.05 -27.86 -11.35
N GLY A 202 0.72 -27.75 -12.50
CA GLY A 202 1.95 -28.48 -12.80
C GLY A 202 3.22 -27.65 -12.60
N LYS A 203 4.28 -28.10 -13.25
CA LYS A 203 5.53 -27.34 -13.39
C LYS A 203 5.36 -26.23 -14.42
N MET A 204 5.87 -25.04 -14.13
CA MET A 204 5.63 -23.85 -14.95
C MET A 204 6.35 -23.93 -16.30
N TYR A 205 5.64 -23.56 -17.36
CA TYR A 205 6.20 -23.43 -18.72
C TYR A 205 6.20 -21.97 -19.20
N GLU A 206 5.14 -21.21 -18.93
CA GLU A 206 5.02 -19.81 -19.39
C GLU A 206 4.13 -19.01 -18.45
N VAL A 207 4.46 -17.75 -18.21
CA VAL A 207 3.59 -16.70 -17.63
C VAL A 207 3.76 -15.44 -18.49
N ALA A 208 2.70 -14.99 -19.15
CA ALA A 208 2.75 -13.82 -20.03
C ALA A 208 1.48 -12.97 -19.94
N LEU A 209 1.62 -11.65 -20.11
CA LEU A 209 0.45 -10.79 -20.39
C LEU A 209 0.06 -10.99 -21.86
N VAL A 210 -1.21 -11.28 -22.11
CA VAL A 210 -1.76 -11.57 -23.44
C VAL A 210 -2.83 -10.55 -23.85
N VAL A 211 -2.83 -10.25 -25.15
CA VAL A 211 -4.00 -9.76 -25.89
C VAL A 211 -4.36 -10.85 -26.90
N GLU A 212 -5.54 -11.45 -26.74
CA GLU A 212 -6.07 -12.47 -27.66
C GLU A 212 -7.25 -11.89 -28.44
N GLY A 213 -7.32 -12.15 -29.74
CA GLY A 213 -8.47 -11.83 -30.58
C GLY A 213 -9.05 -13.12 -31.15
N TYR A 214 -10.38 -13.27 -31.08
CA TYR A 214 -11.10 -14.40 -31.68
C TYR A 214 -12.24 -13.90 -32.57
N GLN A 215 -12.24 -14.28 -33.85
CA GLN A 215 -13.26 -13.89 -34.84
C GLN A 215 -13.60 -12.40 -34.81
N SER A 216 -12.57 -11.55 -34.81
CA SER A 216 -12.70 -10.12 -34.49
C SER A 216 -11.67 -9.24 -35.20
N SER A 217 -11.76 -7.94 -34.91
CA SER A 217 -10.76 -6.92 -35.20
C SER A 217 -10.49 -6.12 -33.92
N GLY A 218 -9.49 -5.25 -33.89
CA GLY A 218 -9.24 -4.38 -32.75
C GLY A 218 -7.81 -3.92 -32.63
N LYS A 219 -7.52 -3.22 -31.55
CA LYS A 219 -6.16 -2.81 -31.18
C LYS A 219 -5.99 -2.72 -29.67
N ALA A 220 -4.74 -2.86 -29.23
CA ALA A 220 -4.36 -2.67 -27.85
C ALA A 220 -2.97 -2.02 -27.77
N ASP A 221 -2.79 -1.07 -26.86
CA ASP A 221 -1.47 -0.55 -26.50
C ASP A 221 -1.19 -0.87 -25.03
N VAL A 222 -0.36 -1.88 -24.77
CA VAL A 222 0.19 -2.19 -23.44
C VAL A 222 1.32 -1.19 -23.19
N THR A 223 0.97 -0.03 -22.64
CA THR A 223 1.86 1.10 -22.40
C THR A 223 2.89 0.82 -21.30
N SER A 224 2.56 -0.06 -20.36
CA SER A 224 3.50 -0.60 -19.38
C SER A 224 3.17 -2.05 -19.06
N MET A 225 4.21 -2.86 -18.85
CA MET A 225 4.11 -4.21 -18.30
C MET A 225 5.42 -4.57 -17.58
N THR A 226 5.30 -5.08 -16.36
CA THR A 226 6.39 -5.64 -15.57
C THR A 226 5.93 -6.94 -14.93
N ILE A 227 6.73 -8.02 -15.07
CA ILE A 227 6.54 -9.25 -14.29
C ILE A 227 7.61 -9.32 -13.21
N THR A 228 7.19 -9.50 -11.95
CA THR A 228 8.10 -9.76 -10.83
C THR A 228 7.95 -11.21 -10.39
N VAL A 229 9.07 -11.88 -10.14
CA VAL A 229 9.15 -13.26 -9.66
C VAL A 229 10.15 -13.30 -8.51
N GLY A 230 9.77 -13.84 -7.35
CA GLY A 230 10.68 -14.02 -6.22
C GLY A 230 9.96 -13.94 -4.89
N ASN A 231 10.41 -13.04 -4.00
CA ASN A 231 9.66 -12.74 -2.79
C ASN A 231 8.28 -12.17 -3.17
N ALA A 232 7.26 -12.47 -2.38
CA ALA A 232 6.00 -11.73 -2.48
C ALA A 232 6.31 -10.22 -2.40
N PRO A 233 5.60 -9.39 -3.19
CA PRO A 233 5.52 -7.98 -2.85
C PRO A 233 5.14 -7.88 -1.37
N SER A 234 5.55 -6.80 -0.69
CA SER A 234 5.04 -6.49 0.64
C SER A 234 3.56 -6.14 0.54
N THR A 235 2.72 -7.16 0.38
CA THR A 235 1.28 -7.03 0.26
C THR A 235 0.74 -6.71 1.64
N SER A 236 0.15 -5.53 1.72
CA SER A 236 -1.03 -5.31 2.53
C SER A 236 -1.92 -6.56 2.54
N SER A 237 -2.02 -7.20 3.71
CA SER A 237 -2.97 -8.22 4.19
C SER A 237 -3.76 -9.08 3.18
N PRO A 238 -3.85 -10.42 3.39
CA PRO A 238 -4.82 -11.27 2.68
C PRO A 238 -6.27 -10.77 2.84
N PRO A 239 -7.20 -11.15 1.93
CA PRO A 239 -8.57 -10.66 1.95
C PRO A 239 -9.35 -11.20 3.16
N GLY A 240 -9.46 -10.37 4.19
CA GLY A 240 -10.53 -10.46 5.19
C GLY A 240 -11.90 -10.15 4.56
N PRO A 241 -13.00 -10.22 5.34
CA PRO A 241 -14.31 -9.78 4.86
C PRO A 241 -14.20 -8.35 4.35
N THR A 242 -14.88 -8.05 3.23
CA THR A 242 -14.83 -6.78 2.49
C THR A 242 -14.68 -5.61 3.46
N PRO A 243 -13.56 -4.87 3.44
CA PRO A 243 -13.35 -3.79 4.38
C PRO A 243 -14.50 -2.79 4.21
N GLU A 244 -15.27 -2.59 5.27
CA GLU A 244 -16.27 -1.54 5.27
C GLU A 244 -15.56 -0.22 4.91
N PRO A 245 -16.09 0.57 3.98
CA PRO A 245 -15.43 1.78 3.50
C PRO A 245 -15.17 2.72 4.68
N THR A 246 -13.92 3.13 4.86
CA THR A 246 -13.55 4.06 5.94
C THR A 246 -14.37 5.34 5.80
N PRO A 247 -15.12 5.77 6.84
CA PRO A 247 -16.00 6.91 6.72
C PRO A 247 -15.26 8.20 6.35
N ARG A 248 -15.62 8.81 5.21
CA ARG A 248 -15.07 10.10 4.77
C ARG A 248 -15.85 11.25 5.39
N SER A 249 -15.18 12.32 5.79
CA SER A 249 -15.88 13.50 6.33
C SER A 249 -16.63 14.22 5.22
N ALA A 250 -17.90 14.58 5.47
CA ALA A 250 -18.66 15.44 4.57
C ALA A 250 -18.07 16.87 4.49
N PHE A 251 -17.35 17.29 5.54
CA PHE A 251 -16.76 18.62 5.71
C PHE A 251 -15.31 18.72 5.21
N SER A 252 -14.80 17.67 4.56
CA SER A 252 -13.57 17.74 3.76
C SER A 252 -13.95 17.72 2.28
N LYS A 253 -13.08 18.29 1.44
CA LYS A 253 -13.23 18.14 0.00
C LYS A 253 -13.17 16.65 -0.38
N ILE A 254 -14.13 16.20 -1.19
CA ILE A 254 -14.20 14.85 -1.76
C ILE A 254 -14.09 14.99 -3.27
N GLU A 255 -12.99 14.49 -3.85
CA GLU A 255 -12.78 14.47 -5.31
C GLU A 255 -13.77 13.46 -5.93
N ALA A 256 -14.40 13.81 -7.06
CA ALA A 256 -15.53 13.06 -7.61
C ALA A 256 -15.11 11.71 -8.20
N GLU A 257 -13.86 11.58 -8.67
CA GLU A 257 -13.27 10.34 -9.14
C GLU A 257 -12.94 9.34 -8.02
N GLU A 258 -13.00 9.75 -6.75
CA GLU A 258 -12.94 8.84 -5.60
C GLU A 258 -14.31 8.20 -5.27
N TYR A 259 -15.19 7.99 -6.25
CA TYR A 259 -16.43 7.24 -6.04
C TYR A 259 -16.10 5.78 -5.62
N ASN A 260 -16.93 5.19 -4.76
CA ASN A 260 -16.81 3.78 -4.36
C ASN A 260 -17.44 2.83 -5.40
N SER A 261 -18.51 3.28 -6.07
CA SER A 261 -19.11 2.59 -7.23
C SER A 261 -19.90 3.58 -8.08
N LEU A 262 -20.34 3.17 -9.27
CA LEU A 262 -21.17 3.98 -10.16
C LEU A 262 -22.18 3.13 -10.93
N LYS A 263 -23.17 3.79 -11.53
CA LYS A 263 -23.96 3.29 -12.66
C LYS A 263 -23.78 4.25 -13.82
N SER A 264 -23.11 3.78 -14.88
CA SER A 264 -23.01 4.41 -16.20
C SER A 264 -22.37 3.44 -17.18
N SER A 265 -22.55 3.68 -18.48
CA SER A 265 -21.76 3.07 -19.56
C SER A 265 -20.83 4.06 -20.28
N THR A 266 -20.87 5.35 -19.91
CA THR A 266 -20.23 6.46 -20.62
C THR A 266 -19.27 7.27 -19.76
N ILE A 267 -19.50 7.33 -18.44
CA ILE A 267 -18.67 8.06 -17.46
C ILE A 267 -17.19 7.72 -17.62
N GLN A 268 -16.36 8.76 -17.64
CA GLN A 268 -14.91 8.68 -17.67
C GLN A 268 -14.30 9.65 -16.67
N THR A 269 -13.13 9.29 -16.14
CA THR A 269 -12.22 10.27 -15.54
C THR A 269 -11.67 11.18 -16.64
N ILE A 270 -11.83 12.48 -16.45
CA ILE A 270 -11.39 13.54 -17.36
C ILE A 270 -10.36 14.43 -16.67
N GLY A 271 -9.55 15.15 -17.44
CA GLY A 271 -8.70 16.21 -16.89
C GLY A 271 -9.50 17.51 -16.69
N THR A 272 -9.20 18.25 -15.63
CA THR A 272 -9.73 19.60 -15.39
C THR A 272 -8.82 20.67 -16.01
N SER A 273 -9.33 21.90 -16.18
CA SER A 273 -8.59 22.99 -16.84
C SER A 273 -7.38 23.53 -16.05
N ASP A 274 -7.27 23.20 -14.77
CA ASP A 274 -6.13 23.46 -13.90
C ASP A 274 -5.18 22.25 -13.75
N GLY A 275 -5.39 21.18 -14.52
CA GLY A 275 -4.51 20.01 -14.53
C GLY A 275 -4.77 18.98 -13.42
N GLY A 276 -5.90 19.10 -12.72
CA GLY A 276 -6.47 18.05 -11.88
C GLY A 276 -7.24 17.01 -12.70
N SER A 277 -8.02 16.20 -11.98
CA SER A 277 -8.91 15.17 -12.52
C SER A 277 -10.34 15.42 -12.07
N GLY A 278 -11.30 14.80 -12.73
CA GLY A 278 -12.72 14.85 -12.37
C GLY A 278 -13.51 13.83 -13.16
N ILE A 279 -14.83 13.88 -13.07
CA ILE A 279 -15.75 12.98 -13.76
C ILE A 279 -16.56 13.71 -14.81
N GLY A 280 -16.58 13.17 -16.02
CA GLY A 280 -17.36 13.67 -17.15
C GLY A 280 -17.98 12.53 -17.96
N TYR A 281 -18.54 12.87 -19.14
CA TYR A 281 -19.34 11.96 -19.97
C TYR A 281 -20.56 11.36 -19.23
N ILE A 282 -21.08 12.10 -18.25
CA ILE A 282 -22.28 11.78 -17.47
C ILE A 282 -23.52 11.88 -18.36
N GLU A 283 -24.36 10.85 -18.35
CA GLU A 283 -25.67 10.85 -19.01
C GLU A 283 -26.84 10.94 -18.02
N SER A 284 -28.06 11.10 -18.54
CA SER A 284 -29.27 11.18 -17.72
C SER A 284 -29.59 9.83 -17.08
N GLY A 285 -29.72 9.81 -15.75
CA GLY A 285 -29.96 8.61 -14.97
C GLY A 285 -28.69 7.86 -14.54
N ASP A 286 -27.51 8.40 -14.81
CA ASP A 286 -26.26 7.93 -14.20
C ASP A 286 -26.19 8.31 -12.71
N TYR A 287 -25.36 7.59 -11.95
CA TYR A 287 -25.02 7.99 -10.58
C TYR A 287 -23.62 7.57 -10.14
N LEU A 288 -23.06 8.35 -9.22
CA LEU A 288 -21.87 8.01 -8.44
C LEU A 288 -22.29 7.68 -6.99
N VAL A 289 -21.59 6.75 -6.35
CA VAL A 289 -21.84 6.32 -4.96
C VAL A 289 -20.61 6.55 -4.09
N PHE A 290 -20.79 7.24 -2.97
CA PHE A 290 -19.77 7.53 -1.97
C PHE A 290 -20.23 6.94 -0.64
N ASN A 291 -19.59 5.85 -0.23
CA ASN A 291 -20.05 5.06 0.90
C ASN A 291 -19.61 5.71 2.23
N LYS A 292 -20.46 5.59 3.26
CA LYS A 292 -20.21 6.06 4.64
C LYS A 292 -19.71 7.50 4.76
N ILE A 293 -20.28 8.44 4.01
CA ILE A 293 -20.04 9.86 4.22
C ILE A 293 -20.55 10.28 5.60
N ASN A 294 -19.66 10.82 6.43
CA ASN A 294 -19.92 11.25 7.79
C ASN A 294 -20.26 12.75 7.83
N PHE A 295 -21.55 13.03 7.99
CA PHE A 295 -22.10 14.38 8.13
C PHE A 295 -22.05 14.92 9.58
N GLY A 296 -21.42 14.18 10.49
CA GLY A 296 -21.20 14.59 11.88
C GLY A 296 -22.49 15.03 12.57
N ASN A 297 -22.46 16.23 13.14
CA ASN A 297 -23.57 16.82 13.91
C ASN A 297 -24.62 17.55 13.06
N GLY A 298 -24.45 17.64 11.74
CA GLY A 298 -25.40 18.32 10.85
C GLY A 298 -24.73 19.08 9.72
N ALA A 299 -24.91 18.61 8.49
CA ALA A 299 -24.65 19.38 7.28
C ALA A 299 -25.96 19.95 6.72
N ASN A 300 -25.96 21.22 6.31
CA ASN A 300 -27.14 21.94 5.83
C ASN A 300 -26.96 22.61 4.45
N SER A 301 -25.76 22.53 3.87
CA SER A 301 -25.48 22.96 2.51
C SER A 301 -24.50 22.00 1.81
N PHE A 302 -24.58 21.99 0.49
CA PHE A 302 -23.71 21.25 -0.41
C PHE A 302 -23.12 22.21 -1.44
N LYS A 303 -21.83 22.04 -1.76
CA LYS A 303 -21.13 22.78 -2.80
C LYS A 303 -20.33 21.82 -3.66
N ALA A 304 -20.41 21.96 -4.98
CA ALA A 304 -19.62 21.20 -5.93
C ALA A 304 -18.97 22.11 -6.98
N ARG A 305 -17.74 21.76 -7.39
CA ARG A 305 -17.07 22.39 -8.53
C ARG A 305 -17.44 21.64 -9.79
N VAL A 306 -18.12 22.33 -10.70
CA VAL A 306 -18.78 21.73 -11.87
C VAL A 306 -18.59 22.58 -13.13
N ALA A 307 -18.58 21.94 -14.29
CA ALA A 307 -18.61 22.58 -15.59
C ALA A 307 -19.72 21.98 -16.45
N SER A 308 -20.44 22.80 -17.21
CA SER A 308 -21.40 22.31 -18.20
C SER A 308 -21.40 23.19 -19.45
N GLY A 309 -21.34 22.54 -20.61
CA GLY A 309 -21.56 23.16 -21.91
C GLY A 309 -22.97 22.92 -22.47
N ALA A 310 -23.91 22.42 -21.67
CA ALA A 310 -25.28 22.14 -22.11
C ALA A 310 -26.17 23.40 -22.05
N ASP A 311 -27.01 23.58 -23.07
CA ASP A 311 -27.96 24.71 -23.15
C ASP A 311 -29.12 24.58 -22.13
N THR A 312 -29.40 23.36 -21.66
CA THR A 312 -30.42 23.08 -20.65
C THR A 312 -29.78 22.78 -19.30
N PRO A 313 -30.26 23.39 -18.18
CA PRO A 313 -29.74 23.07 -16.86
C PRO A 313 -29.97 21.60 -16.49
N THR A 314 -28.96 20.97 -15.91
CA THR A 314 -29.04 19.62 -15.34
C THR A 314 -29.09 19.67 -13.81
N ASN A 315 -29.52 18.58 -13.18
CA ASN A 315 -29.59 18.45 -11.74
C ASN A 315 -28.70 17.31 -11.25
N ILE A 316 -28.00 17.58 -10.15
CA ILE A 316 -27.34 16.57 -9.31
C ILE A 316 -28.21 16.40 -8.07
N GLN A 317 -28.94 15.30 -7.98
CA GLN A 317 -29.74 14.94 -6.80
C GLN A 317 -28.84 14.25 -5.77
N LEU A 318 -28.91 14.72 -4.53
CA LEU A 318 -28.19 14.20 -3.38
C LEU A 318 -29.12 13.24 -2.63
N ARG A 319 -28.85 11.93 -2.72
CA ARG A 319 -29.70 10.90 -2.11
C ARG A 319 -28.94 10.03 -1.14
N LEU A 320 -29.61 9.60 -0.07
CA LEU A 320 -29.02 8.74 0.96
C LEU A 320 -29.50 7.29 0.85
N GLY A 321 -28.57 6.36 1.00
CA GLY A 321 -28.80 4.91 1.09
C GLY A 321 -29.14 4.20 -0.23
N SER A 322 -29.72 4.88 -1.22
CA SER A 322 -29.97 4.32 -2.56
C SER A 322 -30.18 5.42 -3.61
N PRO A 323 -30.11 5.13 -4.92
CA PRO A 323 -30.38 6.11 -5.98
C PRO A 323 -31.85 6.54 -6.05
N THR A 324 -32.76 5.89 -5.31
CA THR A 324 -34.16 6.29 -5.11
C THR A 324 -34.45 6.66 -3.64
N GLY A 325 -33.45 6.65 -2.78
CA GLY A 325 -33.55 6.91 -1.34
C GLY A 325 -33.78 8.39 -1.00
N THR A 326 -33.65 8.72 0.29
CA THR A 326 -33.98 10.03 0.86
C THR A 326 -33.25 11.15 0.12
N LEU A 327 -34.00 11.98 -0.61
CA LEU A 327 -33.49 13.18 -1.27
C LEU A 327 -33.20 14.24 -0.20
N ILE A 328 -31.93 14.57 0.02
CA ILE A 328 -31.53 15.62 0.97
C ILE A 328 -31.33 16.97 0.28
N GLY A 329 -31.08 17.01 -1.03
CA GLY A 329 -31.03 18.25 -1.80
C GLY A 329 -30.82 18.01 -3.30
N THR A 330 -30.91 19.09 -4.07
CA THR A 330 -30.69 19.08 -5.52
C THR A 330 -29.82 20.28 -5.87
N LEU A 331 -28.67 20.04 -6.50
CA LEU A 331 -27.86 21.10 -7.11
C LEU A 331 -28.26 21.24 -8.58
N THR A 332 -28.85 22.37 -8.96
CA THR A 332 -29.12 22.69 -10.37
C THR A 332 -27.91 23.39 -10.98
N VAL A 333 -27.40 22.84 -12.08
CA VAL A 333 -26.23 23.32 -12.82
C VAL A 333 -26.67 23.78 -14.20
N ALA A 334 -26.72 25.10 -14.40
CA ALA A 334 -26.84 25.71 -15.72
C ALA A 334 -25.48 25.72 -16.45
N SER A 335 -25.46 26.08 -17.73
CA SER A 335 -24.23 26.28 -18.50
C SER A 335 -23.24 27.19 -17.76
N THR A 336 -21.98 26.76 -17.69
CA THR A 336 -20.84 27.56 -17.20
C THR A 336 -20.03 28.15 -18.37
N GLY A 337 -20.62 28.16 -19.57
CA GLY A 337 -19.98 28.62 -20.80
C GLY A 337 -19.04 27.60 -21.46
N GLY A 338 -18.97 26.37 -20.96
CA GLY A 338 -18.21 25.29 -21.62
C GLY A 338 -17.82 24.13 -20.70
N TRP A 339 -17.52 22.98 -21.29
CA TRP A 339 -17.18 21.72 -20.59
C TRP A 339 -15.93 21.78 -19.69
N ASN A 340 -15.07 22.78 -19.87
CA ASN A 340 -13.84 22.98 -19.09
C ASN A 340 -13.86 24.26 -18.22
N ASN A 341 -14.99 24.98 -18.20
CA ASN A 341 -15.18 26.18 -17.39
C ASN A 341 -15.78 25.77 -16.05
N TYR A 342 -14.92 25.43 -15.09
CA TYR A 342 -15.38 24.96 -13.78
C TYR A 342 -15.73 26.12 -12.84
N GLU A 343 -16.94 26.09 -12.30
CA GLU A 343 -17.44 27.02 -11.29
C GLU A 343 -17.88 26.25 -10.04
N GLU A 344 -17.74 26.85 -8.85
CA GLU A 344 -18.40 26.33 -7.66
C GLU A 344 -19.89 26.70 -7.69
N LYS A 345 -20.77 25.70 -7.57
CA LYS A 345 -22.21 25.87 -7.40
C LYS A 345 -22.63 25.24 -6.08
N SER A 346 -23.61 25.83 -5.40
CA SER A 346 -24.11 25.34 -4.10
C SER A 346 -25.63 25.29 -4.02
N CYS A 347 -26.13 24.46 -3.10
CA CYS A 347 -27.54 24.38 -2.74
C CYS A 347 -27.69 24.07 -1.24
N SER A 348 -28.84 24.42 -0.67
CA SER A 348 -29.22 23.98 0.67
C SER A 348 -29.62 22.51 0.67
N ILE A 349 -29.34 21.82 1.77
CA ILE A 349 -29.80 20.45 2.00
C ILE A 349 -30.62 20.36 3.30
N THR A 350 -31.48 19.36 3.38
CA THR A 350 -32.08 18.91 4.64
C THR A 350 -30.97 18.58 5.63
N ASN A 351 -31.06 19.09 6.86
CA ASN A 351 -30.01 18.90 7.88
C ASN A 351 -29.72 17.41 8.09
N THR A 352 -28.54 16.96 7.66
CA THR A 352 -28.15 15.55 7.60
C THR A 352 -27.07 15.28 8.64
N THR A 353 -27.26 14.25 9.46
CA THR A 353 -26.37 13.89 10.59
C THR A 353 -25.93 12.43 10.49
N GLY A 354 -24.76 12.10 11.06
CA GLY A 354 -24.25 10.72 11.10
C GLY A 354 -23.68 10.22 9.77
N GLN A 355 -23.54 8.91 9.62
CA GLN A 355 -22.93 8.28 8.44
C GLN A 355 -23.99 7.70 7.50
N HIS A 356 -23.87 8.00 6.20
CA HIS A 356 -24.76 7.48 5.15
C HIS A 356 -23.99 7.20 3.86
N ASP A 357 -24.46 6.25 3.07
CA ASP A 357 -24.02 6.12 1.68
C ASP A 357 -24.68 7.23 0.85
N LEU A 358 -23.88 8.10 0.23
CA LEU A 358 -24.31 9.24 -0.56
C LEU A 358 -24.31 8.88 -2.05
N TYR A 359 -25.43 9.13 -2.71
CA TYR A 359 -25.61 8.98 -4.14
C TYR A 359 -25.72 10.36 -4.78
N LEU A 360 -24.85 10.63 -5.76
CA LEU A 360 -25.01 11.76 -6.69
C LEU A 360 -25.72 11.23 -7.93
N VAL A 361 -27.00 11.55 -8.12
CA VAL A 361 -27.81 11.08 -9.25
C VAL A 361 -28.02 12.21 -10.26
N PHE A 362 -27.61 11.99 -11.51
CA PHE A 362 -27.54 13.04 -12.53
C PHE A 362 -28.76 12.99 -13.46
N SER A 363 -29.37 14.14 -13.75
CA SER A 363 -30.47 14.23 -14.73
C SER A 363 -30.01 14.51 -16.16
N GLY A 364 -28.70 14.60 -16.41
CA GLY A 364 -28.12 14.95 -17.71
C GLY A 364 -26.70 15.54 -17.60
N PRO A 365 -26.09 15.91 -18.74
CA PRO A 365 -24.65 16.17 -18.84
C PRO A 365 -24.09 17.31 -17.98
N VAL A 366 -23.08 16.96 -17.18
CA VAL A 366 -22.23 17.85 -16.38
C VAL A 366 -20.86 17.19 -16.20
N ASN A 367 -19.82 17.99 -16.05
CA ASN A 367 -18.53 17.56 -15.53
C ASN A 367 -18.43 18.00 -14.07
N ILE A 368 -17.97 17.13 -13.17
CA ILE A 368 -17.80 17.41 -11.74
C ILE A 368 -16.37 17.07 -11.31
N ASP A 369 -15.72 18.01 -10.64
CA ASP A 369 -14.36 17.89 -10.12
C ASP A 369 -14.43 17.39 -8.67
N TYR A 370 -14.95 18.21 -7.75
CA TYR A 370 -15.13 17.82 -6.35
C TYR A 370 -16.40 18.35 -5.72
N PHE A 371 -16.70 17.89 -4.50
CA PHE A 371 -17.73 18.46 -3.65
C PHE A 371 -17.33 18.50 -2.16
N ILE A 372 -18.10 19.28 -1.40
CA ILE A 372 -17.97 19.45 0.05
C ILE A 372 -19.34 19.85 0.64
N PHE A 373 -19.59 19.48 1.89
CA PHE A 373 -20.75 19.92 2.66
C PHE A 373 -20.35 20.89 3.78
N ASP A 374 -21.28 21.75 4.20
CA ASP A 374 -21.04 22.75 5.24
C ASP A 374 -22.28 22.91 6.17
N SER A 375 -22.08 23.52 7.33
CA SER A 375 -23.00 23.60 8.47
C SER A 375 -23.24 25.04 8.95
N ASN A 376 -23.60 25.95 8.04
CA ASN A 376 -23.79 27.36 8.40
C ASN A 376 -25.11 27.59 9.17
N GLY A 377 -25.01 27.93 10.46
CA GLY A 377 -26.19 28.12 11.31
C GLY A 377 -25.99 28.86 12.64
N VAL A 378 -24.83 28.77 13.32
CA VAL A 378 -24.50 29.59 14.49
C VAL A 378 -23.00 29.89 14.55
N ASN A 379 -22.64 31.18 14.51
CA ASN A 379 -21.30 31.67 14.85
C ASN A 379 -21.07 31.65 16.37
N PRO A 380 -19.91 31.17 16.85
CA PRO A 380 -19.20 31.77 17.97
C PRO A 380 -18.29 32.88 17.43
N THR A 381 -18.57 34.14 17.77
CA THR A 381 -17.72 35.31 17.49
C THR A 381 -16.31 35.10 18.07
N PRO A 382 -15.22 35.53 17.36
CA PRO A 382 -13.86 35.12 17.69
C PRO A 382 -13.29 35.75 18.97
N THR A 383 -12.56 34.94 19.74
CA THR A 383 -11.60 35.43 20.73
C THR A 383 -10.26 35.77 20.06
N SER A 384 -10.06 37.06 19.77
CA SER A 384 -8.73 37.65 19.63
C SER A 384 -7.96 37.51 20.97
N GLN A 385 -6.65 37.31 21.09
CA GLN A 385 -5.47 37.90 20.42
C GLN A 385 -4.21 36.99 20.66
N PRO A 386 -3.00 37.27 20.10
CA PRO A 386 -2.56 38.43 19.32
C PRO A 386 -1.95 38.12 17.93
N GLN A 387 -1.56 39.19 17.21
CA GLN A 387 -0.92 39.13 15.89
C GLN A 387 0.59 38.86 15.92
N GLN A 388 1.12 38.56 14.72
CA GLN A 388 2.53 38.41 14.32
C GLN A 388 3.17 37.05 14.64
N GLY A 389 3.23 36.19 13.62
CA GLY A 389 3.95 34.92 13.63
C GLY A 389 3.83 34.23 12.27
N GLN A 390 4.89 33.58 11.81
CA GLN A 390 4.87 32.72 10.63
C GLN A 390 4.09 31.45 10.94
N VAL A 391 3.27 30.95 10.01
CA VAL A 391 2.57 29.66 10.17
C VAL A 391 3.55 28.55 9.77
N LEU A 392 4.04 27.80 10.75
CA LEU A 392 4.86 26.61 10.50
C LEU A 392 4.07 25.60 9.66
N GLY A 393 4.70 25.03 8.62
CA GLY A 393 4.05 24.13 7.66
C GLY A 393 3.25 24.81 6.53
N ASP A 394 3.01 26.13 6.58
CA ASP A 394 2.47 26.90 5.44
C ASP A 394 3.63 27.26 4.49
N LEU A 395 3.67 26.60 3.34
CA LEU A 395 4.74 26.71 2.35
C LEU A 395 4.28 27.37 1.04
N ASN A 396 2.96 27.55 0.85
CA ASN A 396 2.38 28.24 -0.29
C ASN A 396 1.95 29.69 0.02
N GLY A 397 1.88 30.08 1.30
CA GLY A 397 1.50 31.41 1.78
C GLY A 397 -0.01 31.61 2.01
N ASP A 398 -0.82 30.54 1.98
CA ASP A 398 -2.28 30.61 2.13
C ASP A 398 -2.74 30.63 3.61
N LYS A 399 -1.80 30.51 4.56
CA LYS A 399 -1.98 30.46 6.02
C LYS A 399 -2.72 29.23 6.56
N GLN A 400 -2.89 28.22 5.73
CA GLN A 400 -3.33 26.90 6.11
C GLN A 400 -2.15 25.93 5.94
N VAL A 401 -2.35 24.69 6.39
CA VAL A 401 -1.34 23.63 6.29
C VAL A 401 -2.06 22.43 5.71
N ASN A 402 -1.90 22.21 4.41
CA ASN A 402 -2.69 21.28 3.61
C ASN A 402 -1.83 20.48 2.61
N SER A 403 -2.47 19.69 1.73
CA SER A 403 -1.79 18.84 0.75
C SER A 403 -0.96 19.63 -0.29
N THR A 404 -1.25 20.92 -0.47
CA THR A 404 -0.48 21.83 -1.32
C THR A 404 0.92 22.05 -0.75
N ASP A 405 1.03 22.25 0.57
CA ASP A 405 2.30 22.42 1.28
C ASP A 405 3.15 21.16 1.23
N TYR A 406 2.52 20.00 1.45
CA TYR A 406 3.17 18.71 1.28
C TYR A 406 3.72 18.51 -0.14
N THR A 407 2.98 18.97 -1.15
CA THR A 407 3.42 18.96 -2.55
C THR A 407 4.58 19.93 -2.79
N ALA A 408 4.55 21.12 -2.20
CA ALA A 408 5.61 22.12 -2.28
C ALA A 408 6.92 21.61 -1.65
N LEU A 409 6.85 21.00 -0.45
CA LEU A 409 7.99 20.39 0.23
C LEU A 409 8.55 19.21 -0.58
N LYS A 410 7.70 18.32 -1.08
CA LYS A 410 8.12 17.19 -1.92
C LYS A 410 8.85 17.64 -3.18
N ARG A 411 8.38 18.71 -3.84
CA ARG A 411 9.03 19.29 -5.03
C ARG A 411 10.36 19.97 -4.72
N HIS A 412 10.54 20.52 -3.52
CA HIS A 412 11.80 21.07 -3.05
C HIS A 412 12.87 19.99 -2.85
N LEU A 413 12.54 18.92 -2.13
CA LEU A 413 13.45 17.79 -1.89
C LEU A 413 13.89 17.08 -3.17
N LEU A 414 13.01 17.03 -4.17
CA LEU A 414 13.30 16.47 -5.50
C LEU A 414 14.05 17.46 -6.44
N ASN A 415 14.44 18.65 -5.97
CA ASN A 415 15.01 19.75 -6.78
C ASN A 415 14.15 20.19 -7.99
N ILE A 416 12.85 19.87 -8.01
CA ILE A 416 11.91 20.26 -9.08
C ILE A 416 11.49 21.73 -8.94
N THR A 417 11.31 22.21 -7.71
CA THR A 417 10.93 23.61 -7.43
C THR A 417 11.45 23.98 -6.05
N ARG A 418 12.36 24.95 -5.93
CA ARG A 418 12.99 25.28 -4.64
C ARG A 418 12.14 26.27 -3.83
N LEU A 419 11.84 25.92 -2.58
CA LEU A 419 11.35 26.85 -1.57
C LEU A 419 12.42 27.91 -1.28
N SER A 420 11.97 29.11 -0.88
CA SER A 420 12.84 30.22 -0.51
C SER A 420 12.15 31.14 0.52
N GLY A 421 12.92 31.99 1.19
CA GLY A 421 12.38 32.95 2.17
C GLY A 421 11.56 32.28 3.27
N THR A 422 10.40 32.87 3.59
CA THR A 422 9.48 32.37 4.62
C THR A 422 9.04 30.92 4.39
N ALA A 423 8.78 30.52 3.15
CA ALA A 423 8.36 29.16 2.85
C ALA A 423 9.46 28.12 3.09
N LEU A 424 10.75 28.49 2.93
CA LEU A 424 11.86 27.61 3.33
C LEU A 424 12.01 27.57 4.86
N ALA A 425 11.82 28.71 5.53
CA ALA A 425 11.88 28.79 7.00
C ALA A 425 10.71 28.05 7.69
N ASN A 426 9.55 27.95 7.04
CA ASN A 426 8.37 27.21 7.51
C ASN A 426 8.45 25.70 7.22
N ALA A 427 9.39 25.27 6.37
CA ALA A 427 9.56 23.87 5.97
C ALA A 427 10.46 23.05 6.91
N ASP A 428 11.22 23.69 7.79
CA ASP A 428 11.89 23.06 8.94
C ASP A 428 10.85 22.85 10.04
N LEU A 429 10.31 21.64 10.15
CA LEU A 429 9.20 21.27 11.04
C LEU A 429 9.65 20.55 12.31
N ASN A 430 10.90 20.07 12.34
CA ASN A 430 11.52 19.48 13.52
C ASN A 430 12.41 20.46 14.32
N GLY A 431 12.81 21.59 13.73
CA GLY A 431 13.68 22.59 14.33
C GLY A 431 15.18 22.25 14.26
N ASP A 432 15.60 21.33 13.38
CA ASP A 432 17.00 20.89 13.27
C ASP A 432 17.88 21.76 12.35
N GLY A 433 17.27 22.77 11.70
CA GLY A 433 17.94 23.71 10.81
C GLY A 433 18.11 23.20 9.37
N LYS A 434 17.53 22.04 9.02
CA LYS A 434 17.48 21.51 7.66
C LYS A 434 16.03 21.46 7.17
N VAL A 435 15.90 21.15 5.89
CA VAL A 435 14.63 20.84 5.24
C VAL A 435 14.86 19.56 4.45
N ASP A 436 14.48 18.42 5.01
CA ASP A 436 14.71 17.09 4.43
C ASP A 436 13.50 16.16 4.49
N SER A 437 13.67 14.87 4.18
CA SER A 437 12.57 13.90 4.18
C SER A 437 11.92 13.70 5.56
N THR A 438 12.59 14.10 6.63
CA THR A 438 12.05 14.12 8.00
C THR A 438 10.91 15.13 8.12
N ASP A 439 11.08 16.33 7.57
CA ASP A 439 10.04 17.36 7.54
C ASP A 439 8.88 16.94 6.64
N LEU A 440 9.17 16.34 5.48
CA LEU A 440 8.13 15.82 4.61
C LEU A 440 7.26 14.76 5.32
N MET A 441 7.88 13.89 6.11
CA MET A 441 7.18 12.90 6.93
C MET A 441 6.37 13.56 8.06
N ILE A 442 6.90 14.60 8.70
CA ILE A 442 6.21 15.35 9.76
C ILE A 442 4.99 16.08 9.21
N LEU A 443 5.12 16.76 8.06
CA LEU A 443 4.02 17.39 7.34
C LEU A 443 2.95 16.37 6.97
N HIS A 444 3.35 15.22 6.41
CA HIS A 444 2.42 14.13 6.10
C HIS A 444 1.65 13.62 7.33
N ARG A 445 2.34 13.43 8.47
CA ARG A 445 1.71 13.00 9.73
C ARG A 445 0.72 14.04 10.27
N TYR A 446 1.02 15.33 10.12
CA TYR A 446 0.11 16.41 10.51
C TYR A 446 -1.15 16.41 9.64
N LEU A 447 -1.00 16.28 8.31
CA LEU A 447 -2.13 16.20 7.37
C LEU A 447 -3.00 14.95 7.57
N LEU A 448 -2.42 13.84 8.02
CA LEU A 448 -3.14 12.62 8.39
C LEU A 448 -3.75 12.68 9.81
N GLY A 449 -3.62 13.80 10.53
CA GLY A 449 -4.11 13.95 11.91
C GLY A 449 -3.38 13.08 12.94
N ILE A 450 -2.25 12.47 12.57
CA ILE A 450 -1.43 11.60 13.43
C ILE A 450 -0.67 12.44 14.48
N ILE A 451 -0.39 13.71 14.16
CA ILE A 451 0.10 14.72 15.11
C ILE A 451 -0.74 15.99 14.97
N SER A 452 -1.06 16.64 16.08
CA SER A 452 -1.85 17.88 16.13
C SER A 452 -1.01 19.16 16.12
N SER A 453 0.32 19.04 16.15
CA SER A 453 1.28 20.15 16.14
C SER A 453 2.64 19.68 15.63
N PHE A 454 3.46 20.61 15.14
CA PHE A 454 4.81 20.33 14.69
C PHE A 454 5.81 20.26 15.86
N PRO A 455 6.81 19.34 15.82
CA PRO A 455 7.75 19.13 16.92
C PRO A 455 8.80 20.24 17.12
N ARG A 456 8.86 21.25 16.23
CA ARG A 456 9.75 22.41 16.37
C ARG A 456 9.44 23.26 17.60
N SER A 457 10.42 23.42 18.48
CA SER A 457 10.37 24.35 19.61
C SER A 457 10.62 25.80 19.17
N ASN A 458 9.88 26.74 19.76
CA ASN A 458 9.93 28.16 19.39
C ASN A 458 11.18 28.85 19.99
N PRO A 459 11.95 29.67 19.24
CA PRO A 459 13.23 30.19 19.74
C PRO A 459 13.07 31.47 20.59
N GLN A 460 13.34 31.36 21.90
CA GLN A 460 13.75 32.47 22.78
C GLN A 460 14.89 31.98 23.70
N PRO A 461 15.79 32.86 24.17
CA PRO A 461 17.16 32.50 24.47
C PRO A 461 17.37 31.77 25.81
N SER A 462 18.44 30.98 25.82
CA SER A 462 19.01 30.19 26.91
C SER A 462 18.65 30.60 28.35
N SER A 463 18.01 29.67 29.07
CA SER A 463 18.43 29.33 30.43
C SER A 463 18.44 27.81 30.59
N ASN A 464 19.43 27.32 31.35
CA ASN A 464 19.86 25.92 31.37
C ASN A 464 18.84 25.01 32.10
N PRO A 465 18.23 23.98 31.47
CA PRO A 465 17.32 23.09 32.16
C PRO A 465 18.06 21.91 32.80
N GLN A 466 17.94 21.80 34.12
CA GLN A 466 18.04 20.51 34.82
C GLN A 466 16.98 19.54 34.26
N PRO A 467 17.20 18.21 34.30
CA PRO A 467 16.26 17.25 33.73
C PRO A 467 14.97 17.19 34.56
N SER A 468 13.85 17.62 33.98
CA SER A 468 12.51 17.37 34.50
C SER A 468 11.87 16.18 33.76
N SER A 469 11.19 15.33 34.53
CA SER A 469 10.58 14.08 34.08
C SER A 469 9.55 14.26 32.97
N ASN A 470 9.57 13.37 31.97
CA ASN A 470 8.48 13.21 31.00
C ASN A 470 7.13 13.03 31.71
N PRO A 471 6.03 13.58 31.17
CA PRO A 471 4.70 13.27 31.65
C PRO A 471 4.39 11.78 31.40
N GLN A 472 3.99 11.05 32.45
CA GLN A 472 3.58 9.66 32.31
C GLN A 472 2.27 9.55 31.49
N PRO A 473 2.09 8.46 30.71
CA PRO A 473 0.78 8.13 30.16
C PRO A 473 -0.26 7.97 31.27
N THR A 474 -1.43 8.56 31.11
CA THR A 474 -2.55 8.43 32.05
C THR A 474 -3.22 7.06 31.91
N ILE A 475 -2.61 6.04 32.50
CA ILE A 475 -3.14 4.68 32.58
C ILE A 475 -4.29 4.64 33.59
N ASN A 476 -5.36 3.91 33.28
CA ASN A 476 -6.47 3.75 34.21
C ASN A 476 -6.02 2.92 35.42
N PRO A 477 -6.09 3.43 36.67
CA PRO A 477 -5.61 2.70 37.85
C PRO A 477 -6.39 1.43 38.16
N ASN A 478 -7.53 1.19 37.49
CA ASN A 478 -8.33 -0.04 37.61
C ASN A 478 -8.20 -0.98 36.38
N ALA A 479 -7.35 -0.68 35.41
CA ALA A 479 -7.13 -1.56 34.26
C ALA A 479 -6.29 -2.79 34.66
N LYS A 480 -6.59 -3.94 34.06
CA LYS A 480 -5.70 -5.11 34.14
C LYS A 480 -4.55 -4.90 33.18
N LEU A 481 -3.32 -5.19 33.59
CA LEU A 481 -2.12 -4.90 32.81
C LEU A 481 -1.53 -6.17 32.21
N VAL A 482 -1.11 -6.10 30.95
CA VAL A 482 -0.37 -7.18 30.27
C VAL A 482 0.76 -6.60 29.43
N ALA A 483 1.88 -7.33 29.37
CA ALA A 483 2.97 -6.99 28.46
C ALA A 483 3.00 -7.95 27.28
N LEU A 484 2.86 -7.42 26.06
CA LEU A 484 3.22 -8.14 24.84
C LEU A 484 4.74 -8.11 24.70
N THR A 485 5.34 -9.27 24.48
CA THR A 485 6.79 -9.40 24.26
C THR A 485 7.09 -10.29 23.06
N PHE A 486 8.14 -9.94 22.32
CA PHE A 486 8.51 -10.61 21.06
C PHE A 486 9.99 -10.98 21.03
N ASP A 487 10.29 -12.23 20.68
CA ASP A 487 11.64 -12.79 20.60
C ASP A 487 12.08 -13.06 19.14
N ASP A 488 13.39 -13.26 18.94
CA ASP A 488 14.12 -13.60 17.70
C ASP A 488 14.40 -12.49 16.66
N GLY A 489 13.82 -11.29 16.81
CA GLY A 489 14.15 -10.10 16.03
C GLY A 489 15.48 -9.41 16.37
N PRO A 490 15.84 -8.32 15.68
CA PRO A 490 15.09 -7.64 14.60
C PRO A 490 15.24 -8.26 13.21
N ASP A 491 14.20 -8.11 12.40
CA ASP A 491 14.19 -8.31 10.95
C ASP A 491 13.44 -7.17 10.23
N ASN A 492 13.95 -6.70 9.10
CA ASN A 492 13.33 -5.57 8.40
C ASN A 492 11.96 -5.86 7.79
N VAL A 493 11.60 -7.14 7.59
CA VAL A 493 10.32 -7.56 7.03
C VAL A 493 9.44 -8.16 8.12
N LEU A 494 9.93 -9.13 8.87
CA LEU A 494 9.11 -9.92 9.80
C LEU A 494 8.75 -9.12 11.07
N THR A 495 9.72 -8.44 11.70
CA THR A 495 9.45 -7.52 12.81
C THR A 495 8.58 -6.33 12.38
N ALA A 496 8.72 -5.86 11.13
CA ALA A 496 7.88 -4.79 10.60
C ALA A 496 6.40 -5.18 10.62
N ARG A 497 6.04 -6.42 10.24
CA ARG A 497 4.65 -6.89 10.30
C ARG A 497 4.09 -6.90 11.71
N VAL A 498 4.90 -7.24 12.73
CA VAL A 498 4.46 -7.13 14.14
C VAL A 498 4.24 -5.67 14.52
N LEU A 499 5.21 -4.79 14.24
CA LEU A 499 5.10 -3.35 14.50
C LEU A 499 3.89 -2.71 13.80
N ASP A 500 3.55 -3.12 12.57
CA ASP A 500 2.37 -2.65 11.85
C ASP A 500 1.06 -2.97 12.61
N LYS A 501 0.98 -4.14 13.26
CA LYS A 501 -0.18 -4.51 14.10
C LYS A 501 -0.19 -3.70 15.40
N LEU A 502 0.97 -3.49 16.02
CA LEU A 502 1.06 -2.69 17.25
C LEU A 502 0.70 -1.21 17.02
N ASP A 503 1.15 -0.63 15.91
CA ASP A 503 0.76 0.71 15.45
C ASP A 503 -0.75 0.77 15.14
N LYS A 504 -1.29 -0.20 14.37
CA LYS A 504 -2.73 -0.31 14.04
C LYS A 504 -3.63 -0.26 15.28
N TYR A 505 -3.26 -0.97 16.34
CA TYR A 505 -4.05 -1.02 17.57
C TYR A 505 -3.64 0.02 18.62
N ASN A 506 -2.63 0.85 18.35
CA ASN A 506 -1.98 1.75 19.30
C ASN A 506 -1.72 1.05 20.64
N VAL A 507 -0.80 0.08 20.62
CA VAL A 507 -0.32 -0.66 21.82
C VAL A 507 1.19 -0.63 21.90
N LYS A 508 1.74 -0.63 23.12
CA LYS A 508 3.19 -0.78 23.35
C LYS A 508 3.52 -2.24 23.67
N ALA A 509 4.80 -2.58 23.54
CA ALA A 509 5.34 -3.93 23.67
C ALA A 509 6.85 -3.86 23.98
N THR A 510 7.44 -4.98 24.39
CA THR A 510 8.90 -5.11 24.58
C THR A 510 9.49 -6.13 23.62
N PHE A 511 10.44 -5.72 22.78
CA PHE A 511 11.14 -6.62 21.84
C PHE A 511 12.44 -7.13 22.46
N MET A 512 12.56 -8.44 22.65
CA MET A 512 13.77 -9.10 23.16
C MET A 512 14.67 -9.42 21.96
N VAL A 513 15.63 -8.56 21.68
CA VAL A 513 16.41 -8.64 20.43
C VAL A 513 17.67 -9.50 20.58
N VAL A 514 17.98 -10.24 19.52
CA VAL A 514 19.19 -11.07 19.39
C VAL A 514 20.34 -10.23 18.86
N GLY A 515 21.44 -10.12 19.63
CA GLY A 515 22.53 -9.18 19.40
C GLY A 515 23.13 -9.24 17.99
N GLN A 516 23.40 -10.43 17.46
CA GLN A 516 23.98 -10.59 16.11
C GLN A 516 23.08 -10.04 14.97
N ARG A 517 21.77 -9.87 15.20
CA ARG A 517 20.84 -9.26 14.24
C ARG A 517 20.84 -7.74 14.29
N VAL A 518 21.34 -7.12 15.36
CA VAL A 518 21.33 -5.66 15.55
C VAL A 518 22.58 -5.04 14.89
N ASN A 519 22.39 -4.49 13.68
CA ASN A 519 23.47 -3.93 12.86
C ASN A 519 22.95 -2.81 11.94
N ASP A 520 23.80 -2.25 11.07
CA ASP A 520 23.43 -1.12 10.20
C ASP A 520 22.23 -1.43 9.29
N SER A 521 22.04 -2.69 8.86
CA SER A 521 20.91 -3.07 8.01
C SER A 521 19.58 -3.09 8.77
N THR A 522 19.57 -3.45 10.06
CA THR A 522 18.38 -3.48 10.92
C THR A 522 18.21 -2.21 11.76
N ALA A 523 19.14 -1.25 11.66
CA ALA A 523 19.09 0.01 12.39
C ALA A 523 17.79 0.80 12.15
N ALA A 524 17.20 0.70 10.95
CA ALA A 524 15.93 1.35 10.64
C ALA A 524 14.76 0.75 11.45
N ILE A 525 14.67 -0.58 11.57
CA ILE A 525 13.57 -1.22 12.30
C ILE A 525 13.75 -1.08 13.82
N ILE A 526 14.98 -1.10 14.32
CA ILE A 526 15.31 -0.78 15.72
C ILE A 526 14.91 0.66 16.08
N ARG A 527 15.22 1.65 15.23
CA ARG A 527 14.76 3.03 15.43
C ARG A 527 13.23 3.14 15.37
N ARG A 528 12.54 2.35 14.53
CA ARG A 528 11.07 2.30 14.52
C ARG A 528 10.52 1.81 15.85
N MET A 529 11.09 0.76 16.45
CA MET A 529 10.66 0.29 17.78
C MET A 529 10.70 1.43 18.81
N VAL A 530 11.85 2.10 18.94
CA VAL A 530 12.06 3.18 19.91
C VAL A 530 11.15 4.38 19.63
N ASN A 531 11.05 4.81 18.37
CA ASN A 531 10.25 5.97 17.97
C ASN A 531 8.73 5.71 18.12
N SER A 532 8.26 4.47 17.94
CA SER A 532 6.89 4.07 18.27
C SER A 532 6.68 3.82 19.78
N GLY A 533 7.69 4.03 20.63
CA GLY A 533 7.58 3.90 22.09
C GLY A 533 7.55 2.47 22.61
N HIS A 534 8.12 1.52 21.86
CA HIS A 534 8.34 0.15 22.33
C HIS A 534 9.65 0.08 23.14
N GLU A 535 9.69 -0.84 24.10
CA GLU A 535 10.90 -1.13 24.87
C GLU A 535 11.74 -2.19 24.16
N ILE A 536 13.06 -2.19 24.39
CA ILE A 536 13.97 -3.21 23.88
C ILE A 536 14.65 -3.93 25.06
N GLY A 537 14.53 -5.25 25.07
CA GLY A 537 15.20 -6.17 25.99
C GLY A 537 16.28 -7.00 25.29
N ASN A 538 17.02 -7.78 26.07
CA ASN A 538 18.15 -8.57 25.61
C ASN A 538 17.75 -10.05 25.43
N HIS A 539 17.96 -10.64 24.23
CA HIS A 539 17.79 -12.08 23.96
C HIS A 539 19.13 -12.80 23.68
N SER A 540 20.18 -12.32 24.33
CA SER A 540 21.57 -12.74 24.13
C SER A 540 22.14 -12.45 22.73
N TRP A 541 23.40 -12.82 22.49
CA TRP A 541 24.07 -12.57 21.21
C TRP A 541 23.55 -13.45 20.06
N SER A 542 23.13 -14.68 20.36
CA SER A 542 22.66 -15.66 19.36
C SER A 542 21.50 -16.50 19.92
N TYR A 543 20.87 -17.32 19.07
CA TYR A 543 19.81 -18.25 19.47
C TYR A 543 20.27 -19.45 20.32
N SER A 544 21.53 -19.49 20.75
CA SER A 544 22.11 -20.65 21.43
C SER A 544 21.73 -20.68 22.91
N GLY A 545 21.13 -21.79 23.37
CA GLY A 545 20.82 -22.03 24.78
C GLY A 545 22.03 -21.79 25.70
N MET A 546 21.83 -21.00 26.75
CA MET A 546 22.92 -20.47 27.58
C MET A 546 23.20 -21.26 28.87
N ALA A 547 22.37 -22.25 29.23
CA ALA A 547 22.43 -22.91 30.54
C ALA A 547 23.79 -23.56 30.85
N ASN A 548 24.47 -24.07 29.82
CA ASN A 548 25.76 -24.76 29.91
C ASN A 548 26.98 -23.90 29.53
N MET A 549 26.80 -22.60 29.28
CA MET A 549 27.91 -21.68 28.94
C MET A 549 28.76 -21.33 30.17
N SER A 550 30.02 -21.00 29.94
CA SER A 550 30.91 -20.50 30.99
C SER A 550 30.51 -19.08 31.45
N PRO A 551 30.88 -18.66 32.67
CA PRO A 551 30.65 -17.29 33.14
C PRO A 551 31.13 -16.19 32.18
N ASP A 552 32.28 -16.39 31.51
CA ASP A 552 32.82 -15.43 30.55
C ASP A 552 32.01 -15.39 29.24
N GLN A 553 31.57 -16.54 28.74
CA GLN A 553 30.70 -16.62 27.57
C GLN A 553 29.35 -15.93 27.82
N ILE A 554 28.78 -16.13 29.00
CA ILE A 554 27.54 -15.48 29.45
C ILE A 554 27.72 -13.97 29.50
N ARG A 555 28.71 -13.48 30.27
CA ARG A 555 28.98 -12.04 30.41
C ARG A 555 29.26 -11.38 29.07
N LYS A 556 30.04 -12.03 28.19
CA LYS A 556 30.31 -11.52 26.85
C LYS A 556 29.05 -11.43 25.99
N SER A 557 28.23 -12.48 25.96
CA SER A 557 26.96 -12.52 25.19
C SER A 557 26.01 -11.37 25.59
N ILE A 558 25.86 -11.13 26.90
CA ILE A 558 25.06 -10.01 27.41
C ILE A 558 25.70 -8.66 27.08
N ALA A 559 27.01 -8.50 27.31
CA ALA A 559 27.70 -7.22 27.10
C ALA A 559 27.73 -6.80 25.63
N ASP A 560 28.03 -7.72 24.70
CA ASP A 560 28.03 -7.45 23.26
C ASP A 560 26.62 -7.04 22.78
N THR A 561 25.58 -7.74 23.26
CA THR A 561 24.18 -7.44 22.94
C THR A 561 23.73 -6.09 23.51
N ASN A 562 24.07 -5.79 24.76
CA ASN A 562 23.82 -4.48 25.36
C ASN A 562 24.54 -3.35 24.59
N ALA A 563 25.77 -3.59 24.12
CA ALA A 563 26.53 -2.59 23.37
C ALA A 563 25.91 -2.27 22.01
N VAL A 564 25.42 -3.28 21.26
CA VAL A 564 24.71 -3.01 19.99
C VAL A 564 23.34 -2.37 20.21
N ILE A 565 22.59 -2.77 21.25
CA ILE A 565 21.31 -2.10 21.59
C ILE A 565 21.58 -0.63 21.95
N GLN A 566 22.54 -0.34 22.82
CA GLN A 566 22.89 1.05 23.16
C GLN A 566 23.37 1.87 21.95
N LYS A 567 24.11 1.25 21.00
CA LYS A 567 24.56 1.89 19.77
C LYS A 567 23.42 2.24 18.81
N TYR A 568 22.45 1.33 18.61
CA TYR A 568 21.44 1.47 17.56
C TYR A 568 20.06 1.95 18.04
N ALA A 569 19.70 1.67 19.29
CA ALA A 569 18.45 2.09 19.93
C ALA A 569 18.63 3.30 20.86
N GLY A 570 19.85 3.58 21.34
CA GLY A 570 20.10 4.62 22.33
C GLY A 570 19.69 4.25 23.77
N THR A 571 19.21 3.02 24.00
CA THR A 571 18.70 2.56 25.30
C THR A 571 19.54 1.43 25.90
N THR A 572 19.60 1.34 27.22
CA THR A 572 20.14 0.17 27.94
C THR A 572 18.99 -0.79 28.29
N PRO A 573 19.07 -2.09 27.93
CA PRO A 573 18.11 -3.10 28.37
C PRO A 573 18.04 -3.21 29.90
N LYS A 574 16.84 -3.49 30.44
CA LYS A 574 16.63 -3.85 31.86
C LYS A 574 16.23 -5.33 32.04
N PHE A 575 15.69 -5.92 30.99
CA PHE A 575 15.14 -7.26 30.97
C PHE A 575 15.96 -8.16 30.05
N PHE A 576 16.09 -9.42 30.45
CA PHE A 576 16.72 -10.48 29.69
C PHE A 576 15.77 -11.66 29.58
N ARG A 577 15.69 -12.26 28.40
CA ARG A 577 15.04 -13.56 28.20
C ARG A 577 16.09 -14.53 27.67
N PRO A 578 16.34 -15.67 28.34
CA PRO A 578 17.26 -16.66 27.80
C PRO A 578 16.66 -17.36 26.57
N PRO A 579 17.45 -17.64 25.52
CA PRO A 579 17.05 -18.54 24.45
C PRO A 579 16.55 -19.88 25.00
N ASN A 580 15.53 -20.46 24.35
CA ASN A 580 14.80 -21.66 24.78
C ASN A 580 14.15 -21.58 26.19
N LEU A 581 14.10 -20.39 26.82
CA LEU A 581 13.77 -20.21 28.24
C LEU A 581 14.69 -20.99 29.21
N GLU A 582 15.86 -21.42 28.75
CA GLU A 582 16.82 -22.21 29.52
C GLU A 582 17.51 -21.38 30.61
N THR A 583 17.51 -21.88 31.86
CA THR A 583 18.18 -21.19 32.99
C THR A 583 19.13 -22.12 33.74
N SER A 584 20.14 -21.53 34.37
CA SER A 584 21.03 -22.22 35.31
C SER A 584 21.48 -21.26 36.42
N PRO A 585 21.94 -21.75 37.58
CA PRO A 585 22.49 -20.90 38.63
C PRO A 585 23.67 -20.05 38.14
N THR A 586 24.50 -20.60 37.24
CA THR A 586 25.58 -19.87 36.58
C THR A 586 25.05 -18.69 35.76
N LEU A 587 23.97 -18.89 35.00
CA LEU A 587 23.34 -17.84 34.21
C LEU A 587 22.77 -16.74 35.11
N PHE A 588 21.99 -17.09 36.13
CA PHE A 588 21.44 -16.14 37.11
C PHE A 588 22.51 -15.30 37.82
N ASN A 589 23.68 -15.88 38.09
CA ASN A 589 24.78 -15.19 38.79
C ASN A 589 25.66 -14.32 37.86
N ASN A 590 25.49 -14.40 36.54
CA ASN A 590 26.35 -13.71 35.55
C ASN A 590 25.60 -12.81 34.57
N VAL A 591 24.29 -12.65 34.74
CA VAL A 591 23.44 -11.71 34.00
C VAL A 591 22.86 -10.70 34.99
N ASP A 592 23.15 -9.42 34.76
CA ASP A 592 22.69 -8.29 35.60
C ASP A 592 21.46 -7.60 34.99
N LEU A 593 20.46 -8.42 34.60
CA LEU A 593 19.20 -8.02 34.00
C LEU A 593 18.07 -8.88 34.59
N VAL A 594 16.84 -8.34 34.66
CA VAL A 594 15.69 -9.08 35.20
C VAL A 594 15.25 -10.16 34.20
N PHE A 595 15.19 -11.41 34.65
CA PHE A 595 14.82 -12.55 33.80
C PHE A 595 13.31 -12.58 33.56
N VAL A 596 12.89 -12.62 32.30
CA VAL A 596 11.48 -12.73 31.90
C VAL A 596 11.24 -13.95 31.01
N GLY A 597 10.28 -14.78 31.39
CA GLY A 597 9.66 -15.78 30.52
C GLY A 597 8.32 -15.23 30.04
N GLY A 598 7.29 -16.07 29.94
CA GLY A 598 5.93 -15.62 29.64
C GLY A 598 4.97 -16.76 29.35
N LEU A 599 3.70 -16.38 29.11
CA LEU A 599 2.68 -17.25 28.55
C LEU A 599 2.97 -17.45 27.05
N THR A 600 3.28 -18.68 26.65
CA THR A 600 3.62 -19.05 25.27
C THR A 600 2.39 -19.45 24.45
N ALA A 601 2.53 -19.45 23.11
CA ALA A 601 1.42 -19.73 22.19
C ALA A 601 1.73 -20.74 21.06
N ASN A 602 2.89 -21.42 21.12
CA ASN A 602 3.36 -22.43 20.16
C ASN A 602 3.44 -22.00 18.66
N ASP A 603 3.26 -20.75 18.26
CA ASP A 603 4.36 -19.81 18.41
C ASP A 603 5.40 -20.05 17.28
N TRP A 604 6.43 -20.82 17.60
CA TRP A 604 7.49 -21.30 16.71
C TRP A 604 7.10 -22.49 15.80
N ILE A 605 5.92 -23.11 15.99
CA ILE A 605 5.46 -24.26 15.19
C ILE A 605 4.68 -23.76 13.96
N PRO A 606 5.16 -23.98 12.72
CA PRO A 606 4.54 -23.39 11.52
C PRO A 606 3.10 -23.86 11.26
N SER A 607 2.69 -25.02 11.78
CA SER A 607 1.32 -25.53 11.66
C SER A 607 0.35 -25.00 12.70
N THR A 608 0.81 -24.27 13.73
CA THR A 608 -0.09 -23.64 14.71
C THR A 608 -0.68 -22.35 14.14
N THR A 609 -2.00 -22.29 13.97
CA THR A 609 -2.69 -21.18 13.29
C THR A 609 -2.75 -19.90 14.13
N ALA A 610 -3.12 -18.77 13.51
CA ALA A 610 -3.35 -17.51 14.20
C ALA A 610 -4.39 -17.64 15.34
N GLU A 611 -5.48 -18.36 15.08
CA GLU A 611 -6.57 -18.60 16.02
C GLU A 611 -6.11 -19.49 17.18
N GLN A 612 -5.28 -20.49 16.92
CA GLN A 612 -4.72 -21.36 17.96
C GLN A 612 -3.75 -20.60 18.87
N ARG A 613 -2.86 -19.77 18.29
CA ARG A 613 -1.97 -18.86 19.03
C ARG A 613 -2.78 -17.90 19.89
N ALA A 614 -3.78 -17.25 19.29
CA ALA A 614 -4.64 -16.32 19.98
C ALA A 614 -5.44 -16.99 21.10
N ALA A 615 -6.01 -18.18 20.87
CA ALA A 615 -6.74 -18.93 21.89
C ALA A 615 -5.85 -19.32 23.08
N ALA A 616 -4.60 -19.74 22.85
CA ALA A 616 -3.65 -20.03 23.92
C ALA A 616 -3.41 -18.80 24.82
N VAL A 617 -3.16 -17.63 24.21
CA VAL A 617 -2.99 -16.37 24.94
C VAL A 617 -4.28 -15.97 25.67
N ILE A 618 -5.41 -15.91 24.96
CA ILE A 618 -6.71 -15.41 25.45
C ILE A 618 -7.27 -16.29 26.58
N ASN A 619 -6.93 -17.58 26.64
CA ASN A 619 -7.35 -18.50 27.69
C ASN A 619 -6.36 -18.55 28.87
N GLY A 620 -5.07 -18.32 28.65
CA GLY A 620 -4.05 -18.33 29.70
C GLY A 620 -3.81 -16.99 30.41
N VAL A 621 -4.24 -15.88 29.81
CA VAL A 621 -3.95 -14.53 30.30
C VAL A 621 -4.73 -14.15 31.56
N ARG A 622 -4.02 -13.53 32.50
CA ARG A 622 -4.56 -12.87 33.69
C ARG A 622 -3.95 -11.47 33.82
N ASP A 623 -4.43 -10.71 34.78
CA ASP A 623 -3.76 -9.46 35.18
C ASP A 623 -2.30 -9.76 35.58
N GLY A 624 -1.38 -8.90 35.15
CA GLY A 624 0.06 -9.05 35.33
C GLY A 624 0.76 -10.03 34.37
N THR A 625 0.07 -10.68 33.42
CA THR A 625 0.70 -11.64 32.50
C THR A 625 1.71 -10.99 31.55
N ILE A 626 2.89 -11.61 31.42
CA ILE A 626 3.84 -11.38 30.35
C ILE A 626 3.51 -12.38 29.24
N ILE A 627 3.16 -11.91 28.05
CA ILE A 627 2.82 -12.73 26.88
C ILE A 627 4.07 -12.89 26.03
N LEU A 628 4.49 -14.13 25.77
CA LEU A 628 5.63 -14.48 24.93
C LEU A 628 5.13 -14.93 23.55
N LEU A 629 5.54 -14.16 22.54
CA LEU A 629 5.44 -14.49 21.13
C LEU A 629 6.81 -14.29 20.49
N HIS A 630 6.97 -14.64 19.21
CA HIS A 630 8.15 -14.33 18.42
C HIS A 630 7.77 -13.33 17.33
N ASP A 631 8.67 -12.41 16.96
CA ASP A 631 8.47 -11.56 15.77
C ASP A 631 9.16 -12.14 14.53
N VAL A 632 10.14 -13.04 14.71
CA VAL A 632 10.85 -13.68 13.62
C VAL A 632 10.94 -15.20 13.77
N GLN A 633 10.22 -15.93 12.93
CA GLN A 633 10.37 -17.37 12.75
C GLN A 633 10.33 -17.73 11.26
N PRO A 634 10.73 -18.95 10.86
CA PRO A 634 10.54 -19.45 9.51
C PRO A 634 9.07 -19.40 9.08
N GLU A 635 8.82 -18.97 7.84
CA GLU A 635 7.48 -18.92 7.27
C GLU A 635 6.92 -20.34 7.01
N PRO A 636 5.61 -20.58 7.21
CA PRO A 636 4.58 -19.62 7.64
C PRO A 636 4.65 -19.28 9.14
N HIS A 637 4.64 -17.97 9.45
CA HIS A 637 4.68 -17.46 10.82
C HIS A 637 3.49 -16.52 11.15
N PRO A 638 2.28 -17.06 11.41
CA PRO A 638 1.05 -16.28 11.56
C PRO A 638 0.86 -15.60 12.93
N THR A 639 1.95 -15.14 13.56
CA THR A 639 1.89 -14.36 14.80
C THR A 639 1.33 -12.94 14.60
N PRO A 640 1.68 -12.18 13.54
CA PRO A 640 1.03 -10.89 13.26
C PRO A 640 -0.50 -11.00 13.11
N GLU A 641 -1.00 -12.08 12.52
CA GLU A 641 -2.43 -12.37 12.38
C GLU A 641 -3.06 -12.72 13.74
N ALA A 642 -2.35 -13.45 14.61
CA ALA A 642 -2.81 -13.71 15.98
C ALA A 642 -3.00 -12.41 16.78
N LEU A 643 -2.20 -11.38 16.54
CA LEU A 643 -2.33 -10.07 17.20
C LEU A 643 -3.64 -9.35 16.83
N ASP A 644 -4.15 -9.53 15.61
CA ASP A 644 -5.47 -9.00 15.20
C ASP A 644 -6.63 -9.61 16.02
N ILE A 645 -6.42 -10.77 16.65
CA ILE A 645 -7.38 -11.44 17.52
C ILE A 645 -7.10 -11.11 19.00
N ILE A 646 -5.84 -11.24 19.44
CA ILE A 646 -5.41 -11.03 20.83
C ILE A 646 -5.71 -9.60 21.29
N ILE A 647 -5.21 -8.58 20.57
CA ILE A 647 -5.25 -7.20 21.06
C ILE A 647 -6.69 -6.69 21.28
N PRO A 648 -7.62 -6.77 20.30
CA PRO A 648 -9.00 -6.31 20.53
C PRO A 648 -9.76 -7.18 21.55
N THR A 649 -9.48 -8.49 21.63
CA THR A 649 -10.12 -9.37 22.62
C THR A 649 -9.69 -9.05 24.04
N LEU A 650 -8.43 -8.69 24.26
CA LEU A 650 -7.96 -8.31 25.60
C LEU A 650 -8.40 -6.88 25.95
N LYS A 651 -8.35 -5.93 25.00
CA LYS A 651 -8.92 -4.58 25.22
C LYS A 651 -10.40 -4.62 25.60
N SER A 652 -11.22 -5.40 24.91
CA SER A 652 -12.66 -5.55 25.26
C SER A 652 -12.90 -6.25 26.60
N ARG A 653 -11.95 -7.07 27.06
CA ARG A 653 -11.94 -7.67 28.41
C ARG A 653 -11.35 -6.73 29.48
N GLY A 654 -11.06 -5.46 29.17
CA GLY A 654 -10.54 -4.48 30.12
C GLY A 654 -9.06 -4.64 30.46
N TYR A 655 -8.26 -5.11 29.50
CA TYR A 655 -6.79 -5.12 29.61
C TYR A 655 -6.17 -3.92 28.87
N GLU A 656 -5.17 -3.31 29.49
CA GLU A 656 -4.25 -2.35 28.87
C GLU A 656 -2.89 -3.02 28.57
N PHE A 657 -2.31 -2.66 27.43
CA PHE A 657 -1.05 -3.21 26.93
C PHE A 657 0.09 -2.24 27.23
N VAL A 658 1.08 -2.71 28.00
CA VAL A 658 2.19 -1.93 28.53
C VAL A 658 3.53 -2.59 28.22
N THR A 659 4.63 -1.84 28.26
CA THR A 659 6.00 -2.39 28.23
C THR A 659 6.31 -3.16 29.53
N LEU A 660 7.39 -3.94 29.56
CA LEU A 660 7.84 -4.62 30.79
C LEU A 660 8.24 -3.61 31.88
N THR A 661 8.92 -2.51 31.53
CA THR A 661 9.21 -1.43 32.49
C THR A 661 7.93 -0.89 33.12
N GLU A 662 6.92 -0.57 32.32
CA GLU A 662 5.64 -0.04 32.81
C GLU A 662 4.90 -1.09 33.65
N LEU A 663 4.82 -2.34 33.18
CA LEU A 663 4.16 -3.44 33.87
C LEU A 663 4.72 -3.65 35.29
N PHE A 664 6.05 -3.73 35.42
CA PHE A 664 6.70 -3.86 36.72
C PHE A 664 6.46 -2.64 37.61
N THR A 665 6.59 -1.44 37.04
CA THR A 665 6.46 -0.17 37.77
C THR A 665 5.04 0.02 38.33
N LEU A 666 4.03 -0.17 37.48
CA LEU A 666 2.61 0.01 37.82
C LEU A 666 2.10 -1.05 38.81
N LYS A 667 2.69 -2.25 38.77
CA LYS A 667 2.42 -3.34 39.74
C LYS A 667 3.29 -3.26 41.00
N GLY A 668 4.13 -2.23 41.15
CA GLY A 668 5.00 -2.05 42.32
C GLY A 668 6.07 -3.13 42.49
N VAL A 669 6.43 -3.84 41.42
CA VAL A 669 7.47 -4.88 41.44
C VAL A 669 8.83 -4.24 41.10
N PRO A 670 9.83 -4.32 41.98
CA PRO A 670 11.16 -3.80 41.68
C PRO A 670 11.79 -4.47 40.45
N ILE A 671 12.34 -3.65 39.56
CA ILE A 671 13.19 -4.12 38.44
C ILE A 671 14.60 -4.35 39.02
N ASP A 672 14.75 -5.44 39.77
CA ASP A 672 15.95 -5.79 40.52
C ASP A 672 16.60 -7.10 40.00
N PRO A 673 17.76 -7.03 39.32
CA PRO A 673 18.47 -8.21 38.80
C PRO A 673 19.14 -9.08 39.88
N SER A 674 19.18 -8.62 41.15
CA SER A 674 19.62 -9.45 42.26
C SER A 674 18.65 -10.60 42.56
N VAL A 675 17.36 -10.44 42.21
CA VAL A 675 16.31 -11.45 42.42
C VAL A 675 16.47 -12.58 41.40
N LYS A 676 17.05 -13.71 41.83
CA LYS A 676 17.37 -14.85 40.97
C LYS A 676 16.14 -15.73 40.65
N ARG A 677 15.17 -15.16 39.93
CA ARG A 677 13.99 -15.86 39.39
C ARG A 677 13.62 -15.32 38.01
N MET A 678 12.95 -16.16 37.22
CA MET A 678 12.35 -15.76 35.94
C MET A 678 10.86 -15.42 36.15
N TYR A 679 10.42 -14.26 35.64
CA TYR A 679 9.04 -13.79 35.73
C TYR A 679 8.23 -14.21 34.51
N ASN A 680 7.16 -14.98 34.71
CA ASN A 680 6.15 -15.27 33.67
C ASN A 680 4.90 -14.37 33.80
N SER A 681 4.70 -13.79 34.98
CA SER A 681 3.73 -12.75 35.29
C SER A 681 4.22 -11.97 36.52
N VAL A 682 3.81 -10.71 36.65
CA VAL A 682 3.84 -9.98 37.91
C VAL A 682 2.51 -10.20 38.66
N PRO A 683 2.46 -10.09 40.00
CA PRO A 683 1.21 -10.11 40.78
C PRO A 683 0.35 -8.85 40.52
#